data_AF-A0A814UT42-F1
#
_entry.id   AF-A0A814UT42-F1
#
_cell.length_a   1.000
_cell.length_b   1.000
_cell.length_c   1.000
_cell.angle_alpha   90.00
_cell.angle_beta   90.00
_cell.angle_gamma   90.00
#
_symmetry.space_group_name_H-M   'P 1'
#
loop_
_entity.id
_entity.type
_entity.pdbx_description
1 polymer ?
#
loop_
_entity_poly.entity_id
_entity_poly.type
_entity_poly.pdbx_seq_one_letter_code
_entity_poly.pdbx_strand_id
1 'polypeptide(L)'
;MRCTFQQMSEFLRFDAVILLTNSALFTIAHKQPFVFIHRCYKESSSLGQTQKLLGILQGFVKQTKDSSSNSNLFNRSNTHQQDDAYAFKRFLFRHIEEALTDGWSNDGISGGARSESSSFELCIYPIWINLFNSIRELFETIPATNKIMRQAFGMLRANIDPDGKLNETRCKKYLPMAIKYYEDGLPSRYTRLFHEQRLQATIEFFATYARGSSYKRYVQQLIEQCTRLWHDGRQLCEAISLTGNPCKNELHRVLGEEDSSDSINLAHLPVRAHNSKIQLMAASNCGQILQEREDPFDLKEANYDFYQDVNKMLSVKPIYFEFPIFRGTITSTEIRAFNNNPKNELKLSKPSEDLSGASELSQSKSIALYSPVPDDEQQALDNITGDKLDRHNSVTCANDEQPIPSTTEYLDGMTHSDSPPGLLPRYSSWSLCCIGRASDYIPAKGLQQPGFLTNLNHLIPWDINPHNNQTSTTNAAGGGAAQYHQQRTTATRSYKNNRRGAASSSIWDVTIRVYIGCEYECPRGHRFMCSSPNHVIRVGPNGIVKDDGAKLVRSDMPLYTPCSCRILSTGARVWAQLMRAFVVTPSSSTPIQCVLHPQVVPAGPNSPTFFPSYTQPIHLTEDSIWVLRFPFIYHDGEKPLYRPQNEDDLAQCLVLRDLFSWTNKS
;
A
#
# COMPACT_ATOMS: atom_id res chain seq x y z
N MET A 1 -53.07 29.35 -48.40
CA MET A 1 -53.73 28.66 -47.25
C MET A 1 -54.43 27.34 -47.60
N ARG A 2 -54.76 27.02 -48.87
CA ARG A 2 -55.26 25.67 -49.24
C ARG A 2 -54.18 24.57 -49.17
N CYS A 3 -52.89 24.90 -49.26
CA CYS A 3 -51.80 23.91 -49.18
C CYS A 3 -51.67 23.19 -47.83
N THR A 4 -51.95 23.83 -46.69
CA THR A 4 -51.70 23.22 -45.37
C THR A 4 -52.69 22.11 -45.01
N PHE A 5 -53.95 22.24 -45.45
CA PHE A 5 -54.99 21.22 -45.23
C PHE A 5 -54.69 19.94 -46.01
N GLN A 6 -54.37 20.10 -47.30
CA GLN A 6 -54.10 18.97 -48.18
C GLN A 6 -52.80 18.25 -47.78
N GLN A 7 -51.75 19.00 -47.42
CA GLN A 7 -50.48 18.42 -46.96
C GLN A 7 -50.62 17.61 -45.67
N MET A 8 -51.36 18.10 -44.66
CA MET A 8 -51.60 17.34 -43.42
C MET A 8 -52.45 16.09 -43.70
N SER A 9 -53.50 16.20 -44.51
CA SER A 9 -54.33 15.04 -44.85
C SER A 9 -53.58 14.01 -45.67
N GLU A 10 -52.71 14.41 -46.59
CA GLU A 10 -51.89 13.50 -47.39
C GLU A 10 -50.82 12.81 -46.52
N PHE A 11 -50.15 13.55 -45.63
CA PHE A 11 -49.18 13.00 -44.69
C PHE A 11 -49.79 11.95 -43.75
N LEU A 12 -50.95 12.26 -43.15
CA LEU A 12 -51.62 11.37 -42.20
C LEU A 12 -52.24 10.13 -42.88
N ARG A 13 -52.55 10.21 -44.18
CA ARG A 13 -52.96 9.06 -45.01
C ARG A 13 -51.76 8.21 -45.45
N PHE A 14 -50.64 8.85 -45.77
CA PHE A 14 -49.41 8.16 -46.18
C PHE A 14 -48.84 7.27 -45.07
N ASP A 15 -48.84 7.76 -43.82
CA ASP A 15 -48.39 6.99 -42.63
C ASP A 15 -49.48 6.04 -42.07
N ALA A 16 -50.59 5.86 -42.79
CA ALA A 16 -51.73 5.00 -42.40
C ALA A 16 -52.34 5.29 -41.02
N VAL A 17 -52.10 6.49 -40.46
CA VAL A 17 -52.63 6.90 -39.15
C VAL A 17 -54.14 7.21 -39.25
N ILE A 18 -54.58 7.64 -40.43
CA ILE A 18 -55.99 7.73 -40.83
C ILE A 18 -56.28 6.60 -41.80
N LEU A 19 -57.02 5.60 -41.35
CA LEU A 19 -57.61 4.58 -42.20
C LEU A 19 -59.09 4.90 -42.45
N LEU A 20 -59.59 4.44 -43.60
CA LEU A 20 -61.00 4.63 -44.01
C LEU A 20 -61.94 3.62 -43.31
N THR A 21 -61.53 3.10 -42.16
CA THR A 21 -62.19 2.04 -41.38
C THR A 21 -62.11 2.35 -39.89
N ASN A 22 -62.97 1.74 -39.06
CA ASN A 22 -63.03 1.88 -37.59
C ASN A 22 -61.73 1.52 -36.82
N SER A 23 -60.65 1.20 -37.54
CA SER A 23 -59.30 0.93 -37.03
C SER A 23 -58.38 2.16 -37.05
N ALA A 24 -58.87 3.34 -37.42
CA ALA A 24 -58.11 4.60 -37.37
C ALA A 24 -58.04 5.17 -35.95
N LEU A 25 -56.89 5.73 -35.57
CA LEU A 25 -56.69 6.37 -34.25
C LEU A 25 -57.45 7.72 -34.13
N PHE A 26 -57.67 8.40 -35.24
CA PHE A 26 -58.44 9.63 -35.31
C PHE A 26 -59.12 9.77 -36.68
N THR A 27 -60.18 10.56 -36.72
CA THR A 27 -60.92 10.90 -37.94
C THR A 27 -60.66 12.37 -38.28
N ILE A 28 -60.70 12.70 -39.57
CA ILE A 28 -60.67 14.10 -40.05
C ILE A 28 -62.08 14.50 -40.45
N ALA A 29 -62.57 15.59 -39.88
CA ALA A 29 -63.84 16.19 -40.30
C ALA A 29 -63.74 16.70 -41.75
N HIS A 30 -64.52 16.11 -42.65
CA HIS A 30 -64.44 16.42 -44.09
C HIS A 30 -65.14 17.72 -44.47
N LYS A 31 -66.13 18.15 -43.67
CA LYS A 31 -66.96 19.34 -43.91
C LYS A 31 -66.68 20.49 -42.94
N GLN A 32 -65.75 20.30 -42.01
CA GLN A 32 -65.40 21.28 -40.99
C GLN A 32 -63.91 21.65 -41.06
N PRO A 33 -63.54 22.91 -40.77
CA PRO A 33 -62.13 23.25 -40.63
C PRO A 33 -61.56 22.53 -39.39
N PHE A 34 -60.48 21.76 -39.55
CA PHE A 34 -59.79 21.09 -38.44
C PHE A 34 -58.41 21.69 -38.10
N VAL A 35 -57.91 22.61 -38.93
CA VAL A 35 -56.67 23.36 -38.70
C VAL A 35 -57.02 24.81 -38.40
N PHE A 36 -56.58 25.32 -37.25
CA PHE A 36 -56.68 26.73 -36.88
C PHE A 36 -55.30 27.39 -36.96
N ILE A 37 -55.19 28.52 -37.66
CA ILE A 37 -53.97 29.31 -37.73
C ILE A 37 -54.16 30.53 -36.84
N HIS A 38 -53.50 30.52 -35.68
CA HIS A 38 -53.50 31.66 -34.78
C HIS A 38 -52.67 32.80 -35.39
N ARG A 39 -53.24 34.01 -35.50
CA ARG A 39 -52.60 35.15 -36.19
C ARG A 39 -51.80 36.04 -35.24
N CYS A 40 -51.91 35.81 -33.93
CA CYS A 40 -51.28 36.63 -32.90
C CYS A 40 -49.98 36.01 -32.34
N TYR A 41 -48.91 35.93 -33.14
CA TYR A 41 -47.60 35.44 -32.67
C TYR A 41 -46.78 36.51 -31.90
N LYS A 42 -47.30 37.73 -31.76
CA LYS A 42 -46.52 38.89 -31.29
C LYS A 42 -46.78 39.33 -29.84
N GLU A 43 -47.51 38.59 -29.01
CA GLU A 43 -47.76 39.05 -27.63
C GLU A 43 -47.22 38.13 -26.52
N SER A 44 -46.90 36.87 -26.82
CA SER A 44 -46.33 35.92 -25.85
C SER A 44 -44.80 35.83 -25.87
N SER A 45 -44.12 36.52 -26.80
CA SER A 45 -42.66 36.65 -26.81
C SER A 45 -42.21 37.95 -26.15
N SER A 46 -41.05 37.95 -25.48
CA SER A 46 -40.46 39.15 -24.84
C SER A 46 -40.31 40.33 -25.81
N LEU A 47 -40.03 40.03 -27.09
CA LEU A 47 -39.92 40.99 -28.21
C LEU A 47 -41.28 41.62 -28.58
N GLY A 48 -42.34 40.86 -28.40
CA GLY A 48 -43.72 41.28 -28.62
C GLY A 48 -44.23 42.30 -27.61
N GLN A 49 -43.92 42.05 -26.33
CA GLN A 49 -44.22 42.98 -25.24
C GLN A 49 -43.45 44.30 -25.37
N THR A 50 -42.19 44.26 -25.85
CA THR A 50 -41.38 45.47 -26.11
C THR A 50 -41.93 46.29 -27.28
N GLN A 51 -42.42 45.65 -28.35
CA GLN A 51 -43.09 46.36 -29.46
C GLN A 51 -44.40 47.02 -29.03
N LYS A 52 -45.17 46.37 -28.14
CA LYS A 52 -46.39 46.96 -27.55
C LYS A 52 -46.04 48.18 -26.70
N LEU A 53 -44.97 48.11 -25.89
CA LEU A 53 -44.46 49.23 -25.09
C LEU A 53 -43.98 50.40 -25.96
N LEU A 54 -43.24 50.11 -27.04
CA LEU A 54 -42.79 51.11 -28.01
C LEU A 54 -43.94 51.79 -28.74
N GLY A 55 -45.00 51.04 -29.10
CA GLY A 55 -46.22 51.60 -29.68
C GLY A 55 -46.96 52.54 -28.71
N ILE A 56 -47.02 52.19 -27.42
CA ILE A 56 -47.58 53.05 -26.37
C ILE A 56 -46.74 54.33 -26.22
N LEU A 57 -45.41 54.21 -26.18
CA LEU A 57 -44.49 55.36 -26.09
C LEU A 57 -44.60 56.30 -27.30
N GLN A 58 -44.76 55.76 -28.52
CA GLN A 58 -45.01 56.56 -29.73
C GLN A 58 -46.38 57.27 -29.69
N GLY A 59 -47.38 56.66 -29.05
CA GLY A 59 -48.68 57.29 -28.79
C GLY A 59 -48.58 58.49 -27.85
N PHE A 60 -47.78 58.38 -26.78
CA PHE A 60 -47.51 59.50 -25.86
C PHE A 60 -46.74 60.65 -26.53
N VAL A 61 -45.77 60.35 -27.41
CA VAL A 61 -45.01 61.37 -28.17
C VAL A 61 -45.89 62.12 -29.20
N LYS A 62 -46.97 61.50 -29.68
CA LYS A 62 -47.95 62.19 -30.56
C LYS A 62 -48.91 63.09 -29.78
N GLN A 63 -49.26 62.76 -28.53
CA GLN A 63 -50.12 63.60 -27.70
C GLN A 63 -49.45 64.90 -27.22
N THR A 64 -48.12 65.00 -27.23
CA THR A 64 -47.41 66.22 -26.84
C THR A 64 -47.23 67.23 -27.98
N LYS A 65 -47.59 66.88 -29.23
CA LYS A 65 -47.51 67.80 -30.38
C LYS A 65 -48.85 68.37 -30.85
N ASP A 66 -49.97 67.78 -30.47
CA ASP A 66 -51.30 68.27 -30.86
C ASP A 66 -52.16 68.55 -29.61
N SER A 67 -52.11 69.80 -29.14
CA SER A 67 -53.08 70.33 -28.18
C SER A 67 -54.39 70.67 -28.89
N SER A 68 -55.19 69.65 -29.24
CA SER A 68 -56.64 69.78 -29.42
C SER A 68 -57.29 68.45 -29.82
N SER A 69 -58.22 68.00 -28.97
CA SER A 69 -59.38 67.16 -29.30
C SER A 69 -59.20 65.63 -29.38
N ASN A 70 -59.96 64.98 -28.47
CA ASN A 70 -60.47 63.61 -28.50
C ASN A 70 -59.54 62.44 -28.13
N SER A 71 -59.63 62.10 -26.85
CA SER A 71 -59.56 60.76 -26.29
C SER A 71 -60.31 59.72 -27.15
N ASN A 72 -59.58 58.79 -27.79
CA ASN A 72 -60.03 57.40 -28.08
C ASN A 72 -58.94 56.55 -28.80
N LEU A 73 -57.67 56.67 -28.41
CA LEU A 73 -56.56 55.90 -29.01
C LEU A 73 -56.08 54.70 -28.16
N PHE A 74 -56.67 54.44 -26.99
CA PHE A 74 -56.27 53.36 -26.09
C PHE A 74 -56.92 51.98 -26.37
N ASN A 75 -57.81 51.84 -27.34
CA ASN A 75 -58.59 50.60 -27.54
C ASN A 75 -58.20 49.74 -28.76
N ARG A 76 -57.19 50.09 -29.55
CA ARG A 76 -56.93 49.38 -30.82
C ARG A 76 -55.99 48.16 -30.74
N SER A 77 -55.48 47.83 -29.55
CA SER A 77 -54.59 46.67 -29.34
C SER A 77 -55.32 45.43 -28.82
N ASN A 78 -56.51 45.58 -28.24
CA ASN A 78 -57.28 44.46 -27.67
C ASN A 78 -58.26 43.82 -28.66
N THR A 79 -58.66 44.53 -29.71
CA THR A 79 -59.67 44.03 -30.66
C THR A 79 -59.16 42.82 -31.43
N HIS A 80 -57.91 42.83 -31.92
CA HIS A 80 -57.37 41.68 -32.67
C HIS A 80 -57.14 40.43 -31.81
N GLN A 81 -56.88 40.60 -30.51
CA GLN A 81 -56.65 39.50 -29.58
C GLN A 81 -57.99 38.89 -29.11
N GLN A 82 -59.00 39.73 -28.86
CA GLN A 82 -60.37 39.29 -28.66
C GLN A 82 -60.96 38.65 -29.92
N ASP A 83 -60.67 39.18 -31.11
CA ASP A 83 -61.13 38.64 -32.39
C ASP A 83 -60.51 37.27 -32.67
N ASP A 84 -59.21 37.07 -32.39
CA ASP A 84 -58.55 35.76 -32.56
C ASP A 84 -59.00 34.74 -31.50
N ALA A 85 -59.19 35.15 -30.25
CA ALA A 85 -59.73 34.28 -29.20
C ALA A 85 -61.19 33.91 -29.48
N TYR A 86 -61.98 34.86 -29.99
CA TYR A 86 -63.35 34.63 -30.44
C TYR A 86 -63.38 33.75 -31.71
N ALA A 87 -62.43 33.92 -32.64
CA ALA A 87 -62.30 33.08 -33.82
C ALA A 87 -61.88 31.65 -33.45
N PHE A 88 -60.97 31.46 -32.49
CA PHE A 88 -60.60 30.14 -31.98
C PHE A 88 -61.74 29.49 -31.22
N LYS A 89 -62.43 30.25 -30.35
CA LYS A 89 -63.64 29.81 -29.66
C LYS A 89 -64.68 29.34 -30.67
N ARG A 90 -64.98 30.14 -31.69
CA ARG A 90 -65.93 29.78 -32.75
C ARG A 90 -65.49 28.56 -33.56
N PHE A 91 -64.19 28.45 -33.83
CA PHE A 91 -63.61 27.28 -34.50
C PHE A 91 -63.82 26.01 -33.67
N LEU A 92 -63.49 26.03 -32.37
CA LEU A 92 -63.58 24.87 -31.48
C LEU A 92 -65.04 24.53 -31.13
N PHE A 93 -65.86 25.54 -30.81
CA PHE A 93 -67.26 25.35 -30.42
C PHE A 93 -68.09 24.71 -31.53
N ARG A 94 -67.74 24.92 -32.80
CA ARG A 94 -68.40 24.22 -33.90
C ARG A 94 -68.27 22.70 -33.81
N HIS A 95 -67.10 22.20 -33.39
CA HIS A 95 -66.86 20.76 -33.16
C HIS A 95 -67.48 20.26 -31.85
N ILE A 96 -67.50 21.11 -30.81
CA ILE A 96 -68.14 20.80 -29.52
C ILE A 96 -69.66 20.71 -29.68
N GLU A 97 -70.27 21.66 -30.40
CA GLU A 97 -71.71 21.65 -30.68
C GLU A 97 -72.10 20.41 -31.45
N GLU A 98 -71.37 20.06 -32.51
CA GLU A 98 -71.60 18.81 -33.27
C GLU A 98 -71.49 17.56 -32.39
N ALA A 99 -70.53 17.51 -31.46
CA ALA A 99 -70.41 16.42 -30.49
C ALA A 99 -71.58 16.38 -29.50
N LEU A 100 -72.14 17.53 -29.12
CA LEU A 100 -73.25 17.61 -28.16
C LEU A 100 -74.62 17.35 -28.80
N THR A 101 -74.79 17.62 -30.10
CA THR A 101 -76.07 17.49 -30.80
C THR A 101 -76.18 16.19 -31.59
N ASP A 102 -75.26 15.98 -32.55
CA ASP A 102 -75.42 15.01 -33.63
C ASP A 102 -74.43 13.84 -33.51
N GLY A 103 -73.37 14.02 -32.71
CA GLY A 103 -72.24 13.12 -32.62
C GLY A 103 -71.36 13.18 -33.87
N TRP A 104 -70.12 12.69 -33.77
CA TRP A 104 -69.22 12.64 -34.92
C TRP A 104 -69.58 11.46 -35.83
N SER A 105 -70.41 11.71 -36.84
CA SER A 105 -70.67 10.73 -37.89
C SER A 105 -69.45 10.62 -38.81
N ASN A 106 -69.00 9.39 -39.07
CA ASN A 106 -67.97 9.13 -40.07
C ASN A 106 -68.62 9.39 -41.45
N ASP A 107 -68.48 10.60 -41.98
CA ASP A 107 -68.86 10.94 -43.34
C ASP A 107 -68.04 10.06 -44.30
N GLY A 108 -68.57 8.88 -44.61
CA GLY A 108 -67.93 7.83 -45.37
C GLY A 108 -67.30 8.35 -46.65
N ILE A 109 -65.96 8.43 -46.65
CA ILE A 109 -65.17 8.21 -47.86
C ILE A 109 -64.86 6.71 -47.94
N SER A 110 -65.83 5.86 -47.60
CA SER A 110 -65.82 4.46 -47.96
C SER A 110 -66.22 4.37 -49.44
N GLY A 111 -65.28 4.69 -50.33
CA GLY A 111 -65.25 4.17 -51.71
C GLY A 111 -65.01 2.66 -51.74
N GLY A 112 -65.52 1.92 -50.76
CA GLY A 112 -65.34 0.49 -50.54
C GLY A 112 -66.40 0.01 -49.56
N ALA A 113 -67.23 -0.94 -49.99
CA ALA A 113 -68.40 -1.44 -49.29
C ALA A 113 -68.09 -1.96 -47.87
N ARG A 114 -68.26 -1.11 -46.86
CA ARG A 114 -68.51 -1.42 -45.43
C ARG A 114 -68.62 -0.11 -44.65
N SER A 115 -69.78 0.54 -44.73
CA SER A 115 -70.14 1.66 -43.85
C SER A 115 -70.63 1.09 -42.52
N GLU A 116 -69.72 0.70 -41.64
CA GLU A 116 -70.07 0.44 -40.23
C GLU A 116 -70.36 1.78 -39.55
N SER A 117 -71.54 1.91 -38.94
CA SER A 117 -71.97 3.10 -38.21
C SER A 117 -71.03 3.36 -37.02
N SER A 118 -70.34 4.50 -37.04
CA SER A 118 -69.54 4.97 -35.90
C SER A 118 -70.48 5.23 -34.71
N SER A 119 -70.24 4.56 -33.59
CA SER A 119 -70.99 4.79 -32.35
C SER A 119 -70.36 5.95 -31.58
N PHE A 120 -71.01 7.11 -31.59
CA PHE A 120 -70.66 8.23 -30.73
C PHE A 120 -71.51 8.17 -29.45
N GLU A 121 -70.87 8.18 -28.28
CA GLU A 121 -71.55 8.18 -26.98
C GLU A 121 -71.12 9.39 -26.16
N LEU A 122 -72.09 10.23 -25.78
CA LEU A 122 -71.84 11.36 -24.91
C LEU A 122 -71.73 10.90 -23.45
N CYS A 123 -70.50 10.85 -22.95
CA CYS A 123 -70.23 10.37 -21.59
C CYS A 123 -70.54 11.43 -20.53
N ILE A 124 -71.34 11.06 -19.52
CA ILE A 124 -71.58 11.91 -18.34
C ILE A 124 -70.39 11.85 -17.36
N TYR A 125 -70.16 12.95 -16.65
CA TYR A 125 -68.98 13.12 -15.78
C TYR A 125 -68.69 11.94 -14.83
N PRO A 126 -69.67 11.34 -14.11
CA PRO A 126 -69.39 10.21 -13.22
C PRO A 126 -68.88 8.97 -13.96
N ILE A 127 -69.41 8.67 -15.14
CA ILE A 127 -68.98 7.53 -15.97
C ILE A 127 -67.57 7.81 -16.52
N TRP A 128 -67.32 9.05 -16.97
CA TRP A 128 -66.00 9.46 -17.47
C TRP A 128 -64.92 9.33 -16.40
N ILE A 129 -65.19 9.76 -15.17
CA ILE A 129 -64.23 9.65 -14.06
C ILE A 129 -63.95 8.18 -13.70
N ASN A 130 -64.96 7.33 -13.68
CA ASN A 130 -64.76 5.89 -13.44
C ASN A 130 -63.90 5.26 -14.55
N LEU A 131 -64.23 5.54 -15.81
CA LEU A 131 -63.45 5.09 -16.96
C LEU A 131 -62.00 5.60 -16.91
N PHE A 132 -61.81 6.89 -16.64
CA PHE A 132 -60.50 7.51 -16.52
C PHE A 132 -59.67 6.86 -15.42
N ASN A 133 -60.27 6.60 -14.25
CA ASN A 133 -59.57 5.93 -13.15
C ASN A 133 -59.18 4.50 -13.51
N SER A 134 -60.06 3.73 -14.16
CA SER A 134 -59.74 2.38 -14.63
C SER A 134 -58.64 2.37 -15.71
N ILE A 135 -58.64 3.33 -16.63
CA ILE A 135 -57.58 3.49 -17.63
C ILE A 135 -56.28 3.93 -16.96
N ARG A 136 -56.32 4.91 -16.04
CA ARG A 136 -55.14 5.37 -15.31
C ARG A 136 -54.50 4.23 -14.52
N GLU A 137 -55.31 3.46 -13.79
CA GLU A 137 -54.86 2.27 -13.06
C GLU A 137 -54.20 1.26 -14.00
N LEU A 138 -54.75 1.04 -15.21
CA LEU A 138 -54.15 0.18 -16.23
C LEU A 138 -52.74 0.64 -16.66
N PHE A 139 -52.51 1.96 -16.78
CA PHE A 139 -51.21 2.53 -17.14
C PHE A 139 -50.23 2.63 -15.96
N GLU A 140 -50.72 2.85 -14.73
CA GLU A 140 -49.90 3.02 -13.51
C GLU A 140 -49.52 1.68 -12.86
N THR A 141 -50.46 0.73 -12.81
CA THR A 141 -50.33 -0.52 -12.04
C THR A 141 -50.22 -1.75 -12.94
N ILE A 142 -49.57 -1.65 -14.11
CA ILE A 142 -49.38 -2.77 -15.06
C ILE A 142 -49.13 -4.07 -14.29
N PRO A 143 -50.13 -4.96 -14.15
CA PRO A 143 -49.94 -6.12 -13.31
C PRO A 143 -48.94 -7.00 -14.04
N ALA A 144 -47.85 -7.36 -13.36
CA ALA A 144 -46.83 -8.28 -13.86
C ALA A 144 -47.39 -9.70 -14.17
N THR A 145 -48.70 -9.88 -14.16
CA THR A 145 -49.44 -11.12 -14.42
C THR A 145 -50.09 -11.13 -15.81
N ASN A 146 -50.50 -10.00 -16.40
CA ASN A 146 -51.17 -10.00 -17.71
C ASN A 146 -50.16 -10.00 -18.88
N LYS A 147 -49.98 -11.16 -19.50
CA LYS A 147 -49.01 -11.38 -20.60
C LYS A 147 -49.32 -10.53 -21.84
N ILE A 148 -50.60 -10.33 -22.17
CA ILE A 148 -51.03 -9.60 -23.38
C ILE A 148 -50.68 -8.12 -23.25
N MET A 149 -50.99 -7.51 -22.10
CA MET A 149 -50.67 -6.10 -21.86
C MET A 149 -49.17 -5.84 -21.88
N ARG A 150 -48.35 -6.71 -21.28
CA ARG A 150 -46.88 -6.59 -21.36
C ARG A 150 -46.34 -6.68 -22.78
N GLN A 151 -46.90 -7.55 -23.60
CA GLN A 151 -46.52 -7.66 -25.01
C GLN A 151 -46.92 -6.39 -25.79
N ALA A 152 -48.13 -5.88 -25.59
CA ALA A 152 -48.61 -4.65 -26.23
C ALA A 152 -47.77 -3.42 -25.83
N PHE A 153 -47.51 -3.22 -24.54
CA PHE A 153 -46.63 -2.14 -24.06
C PHE A 153 -45.17 -2.32 -24.49
N GLY A 154 -44.68 -3.56 -24.57
CA GLY A 154 -43.36 -3.86 -25.14
C GLY A 154 -43.25 -3.49 -26.62
N MET A 155 -44.30 -3.74 -27.40
CA MET A 155 -44.39 -3.30 -28.80
C MET A 155 -44.47 -1.78 -28.93
N LEU A 156 -45.30 -1.13 -28.11
CA LEU A 156 -45.39 0.34 -28.07
C LEU A 156 -44.02 0.95 -27.75
N ARG A 157 -43.34 0.46 -26.70
CA ARG A 157 -42.00 0.91 -26.34
C ARG A 157 -40.99 0.69 -27.47
N ALA A 158 -41.06 -0.45 -28.16
CA ALA A 158 -40.18 -0.74 -29.29
C ALA A 158 -40.38 0.19 -30.50
N ASN A 159 -41.60 0.73 -30.67
CA ASN A 159 -41.91 1.67 -31.76
C ASN A 159 -41.71 3.14 -31.35
N ILE A 160 -41.86 3.47 -30.06
CA ILE A 160 -41.68 4.83 -29.52
C ILE A 160 -40.19 5.12 -29.23
N ASP A 161 -39.41 4.10 -28.84
CA ASP A 161 -37.98 4.21 -28.51
C ASP A 161 -37.12 3.25 -29.38
N PRO A 162 -37.06 3.49 -30.71
CA PRO A 162 -36.25 2.67 -31.60
C PRO A 162 -34.75 2.76 -31.28
N ASP A 163 -34.28 3.92 -30.82
CA ASP A 163 -32.88 4.15 -30.46
C ASP A 163 -32.48 3.36 -29.20
N GLY A 164 -33.31 3.37 -28.16
CA GLY A 164 -33.09 2.56 -26.95
C GLY A 164 -33.03 1.07 -27.27
N LYS A 165 -33.92 0.58 -28.14
CA LYS A 165 -33.93 -0.82 -28.58
C LYS A 165 -32.69 -1.17 -29.42
N LEU A 166 -32.27 -0.29 -30.32
CA LEU A 166 -31.06 -0.46 -31.12
C LEU A 166 -29.82 -0.53 -30.20
N ASN A 167 -29.71 0.40 -29.25
CA ASN A 167 -28.61 0.47 -28.29
C ASN A 167 -28.54 -0.79 -27.42
N GLU A 168 -29.67 -1.27 -26.89
CA GLU A 168 -29.74 -2.51 -26.11
C GLU A 168 -29.34 -3.73 -26.95
N THR A 169 -29.83 -3.83 -28.19
CA THR A 169 -29.50 -4.95 -29.09
C THR A 169 -28.01 -4.97 -29.43
N ARG A 170 -27.39 -3.81 -29.68
CA ARG A 170 -25.94 -3.71 -29.91
C ARG A 170 -25.15 -4.09 -28.66
N CYS A 171 -25.49 -3.53 -27.50
CA CYS A 171 -24.80 -3.86 -26.25
C CYS A 171 -24.88 -5.37 -25.96
N LYS A 172 -26.05 -5.99 -26.10
CA LYS A 172 -26.26 -7.42 -25.91
C LYS A 172 -25.45 -8.29 -26.87
N LYS A 173 -25.31 -7.87 -28.14
CA LYS A 173 -24.52 -8.57 -29.15
C LYS A 173 -23.02 -8.51 -28.87
N TYR A 174 -22.51 -7.34 -28.47
CA TYR A 174 -21.08 -7.13 -28.29
C TYR A 174 -20.56 -7.50 -26.89
N LEU A 175 -21.43 -7.63 -25.89
CA LEU A 175 -21.04 -8.09 -24.55
C LEU A 175 -20.25 -9.42 -24.57
N PRO A 176 -20.73 -10.53 -25.18
CA PRO A 176 -19.96 -11.77 -25.23
C PRO A 176 -18.66 -11.65 -26.03
N MET A 177 -18.60 -10.75 -27.02
CA MET A 177 -17.36 -10.49 -27.77
C MET A 177 -16.34 -9.75 -26.91
N ALA A 178 -16.77 -8.82 -26.06
CA ALA A 178 -15.91 -8.12 -25.11
C ALA A 178 -15.39 -9.08 -24.02
N ILE A 179 -16.22 -9.99 -23.52
CA ILE A 179 -15.77 -11.03 -22.57
C ILE A 179 -14.71 -11.92 -23.22
N LYS A 180 -14.95 -12.37 -24.46
CA LYS A 180 -13.95 -13.15 -25.21
C LYS A 180 -12.66 -12.36 -25.43
N TYR A 181 -12.76 -11.05 -25.68
CA TYR A 181 -11.59 -10.18 -25.79
C TYR A 181 -10.82 -10.10 -24.46
N TYR A 182 -11.51 -10.05 -23.32
CA TYR A 182 -10.86 -10.12 -22.01
C TYR A 182 -10.10 -11.44 -21.81
N GLU A 183 -10.72 -12.57 -22.15
CA GLU A 183 -10.19 -13.93 -21.98
C GLU A 183 -8.99 -14.26 -22.89
N ASP A 184 -8.87 -13.55 -24.02
CA ASP A 184 -7.82 -13.80 -25.00
C ASP A 184 -6.43 -13.54 -24.41
N GLY A 185 -5.50 -14.48 -24.58
CA GLY A 185 -4.12 -14.34 -24.12
C GLY A 185 -3.92 -14.14 -22.61
N LEU A 186 -4.89 -14.47 -21.75
CA LEU A 186 -4.72 -14.31 -20.30
C LEU A 186 -3.68 -15.28 -19.72
N PRO A 187 -2.79 -14.80 -18.83
CA PRO A 187 -2.01 -15.69 -17.98
C PRO A 187 -2.91 -16.61 -17.16
N SER A 188 -2.38 -17.77 -16.75
CA SER A 188 -3.12 -18.69 -15.87
C SER A 188 -3.57 -18.00 -14.59
N ARG A 189 -2.69 -17.15 -14.02
CA ARG A 189 -2.96 -16.32 -12.84
C ARG A 189 -2.24 -14.99 -12.96
N TYR A 190 -2.83 -13.93 -12.42
CA TYR A 190 -2.33 -12.55 -12.54
C TYR A 190 -2.77 -11.66 -11.37
N THR A 191 -2.09 -10.53 -11.21
CA THR A 191 -2.32 -9.52 -10.17
C THR A 191 -3.54 -8.66 -10.46
N ARG A 192 -4.01 -7.92 -9.45
CA ARG A 192 -5.09 -6.93 -9.55
C ARG A 192 -4.74 -5.83 -10.56
N LEU A 193 -3.51 -5.35 -10.55
CA LEU A 193 -3.08 -4.32 -11.51
C LEU A 193 -3.24 -4.79 -12.96
N PHE A 194 -2.86 -6.04 -13.25
CA PHE A 194 -3.04 -6.63 -14.59
C PHE A 194 -4.53 -6.79 -14.91
N HIS A 195 -5.34 -7.25 -13.95
CA HIS A 195 -6.80 -7.34 -14.08
C HIS A 195 -7.40 -5.99 -14.48
N GLU A 196 -7.09 -4.93 -13.74
CA GLU A 196 -7.61 -3.58 -13.96
C GLU A 196 -7.21 -3.02 -15.32
N GLN A 197 -5.94 -3.18 -15.72
CA GLN A 197 -5.46 -2.77 -17.04
C GLN A 197 -6.17 -3.55 -18.17
N ARG A 198 -6.32 -4.86 -18.01
CA ARG A 198 -7.01 -5.71 -18.99
C ARG A 198 -8.50 -5.37 -19.08
N LEU A 199 -9.14 -5.15 -17.94
CA LEU A 199 -10.54 -4.75 -17.84
C LEU A 199 -10.77 -3.40 -18.52
N GLN A 200 -9.91 -2.42 -18.26
CA GLN A 200 -9.98 -1.11 -18.90
C GLN A 200 -9.86 -1.21 -20.42
N ALA A 201 -8.88 -1.97 -20.94
CA ALA A 201 -8.75 -2.22 -22.37
C ALA A 201 -10.01 -2.90 -22.97
N THR A 202 -10.62 -3.83 -22.23
CA THR A 202 -11.87 -4.47 -22.64
C THR A 202 -13.05 -3.50 -22.66
N ILE A 203 -13.15 -2.57 -21.70
CA ILE A 203 -14.19 -1.54 -21.67
C ILE A 203 -14.03 -0.59 -22.86
N GLU A 204 -12.81 -0.22 -23.22
CA GLU A 204 -12.49 0.61 -24.39
C GLU A 204 -12.85 -0.10 -25.71
N PHE A 205 -12.51 -1.39 -25.81
CA PHE A 205 -12.96 -2.25 -26.92
C PHE A 205 -14.50 -2.26 -27.02
N PHE A 206 -15.20 -2.43 -25.90
CA PHE A 206 -16.66 -2.42 -25.86
C PHE A 206 -17.25 -1.05 -26.28
N ALA A 207 -16.63 0.05 -25.84
CA ALA A 207 -17.04 1.43 -26.18
C ALA A 207 -16.95 1.77 -27.68
N THR A 208 -16.14 1.00 -28.43
CA THR A 208 -16.02 1.14 -29.89
C THR A 208 -17.29 0.69 -30.61
N TYR A 209 -18.00 -0.30 -30.08
CA TYR A 209 -19.14 -0.95 -30.76
C TYR A 209 -20.50 -0.68 -30.10
N ALA A 210 -20.50 -0.39 -28.80
CA ALA A 210 -21.70 -0.17 -27.99
C ALA A 210 -21.71 1.26 -27.43
N ARG A 211 -22.83 1.98 -27.61
CA ARG A 211 -23.06 3.35 -27.12
C ARG A 211 -24.54 3.54 -26.74
N GLY A 212 -24.87 4.63 -26.07
CA GLY A 212 -26.25 5.03 -25.78
C GLY A 212 -26.69 4.83 -24.32
N SER A 213 -27.99 4.99 -24.06
CA SER A 213 -28.58 4.99 -22.71
C SER A 213 -28.35 3.69 -21.93
N SER A 214 -28.33 2.54 -22.62
CA SER A 214 -28.10 1.22 -22.02
C SER A 214 -26.63 0.89 -21.74
N TYR A 215 -25.68 1.68 -22.26
CA TYR A 215 -24.24 1.37 -22.19
C TYR A 215 -23.74 1.13 -20.76
N LYS A 216 -24.06 2.05 -19.84
CA LYS A 216 -23.60 1.99 -18.43
C LYS A 216 -23.98 0.67 -17.76
N ARG A 217 -25.20 0.20 -17.97
CA ARG A 217 -25.70 -1.07 -17.40
C ARG A 217 -24.91 -2.27 -17.92
N TYR A 218 -24.61 -2.29 -19.22
CA TYR A 218 -23.87 -3.40 -19.83
C TYR A 218 -22.38 -3.38 -19.49
N VAL A 219 -21.78 -2.20 -19.31
CA VAL A 219 -20.42 -2.08 -18.78
C VAL A 219 -20.33 -2.63 -17.36
N GLN A 220 -21.32 -2.33 -16.50
CA GLN A 220 -21.35 -2.91 -15.15
C GLN A 220 -21.44 -4.44 -15.18
N GLN A 221 -22.25 -5.01 -16.08
CA GLN A 221 -22.31 -6.47 -16.28
C GLN A 221 -21.00 -7.06 -16.81
N LEU A 222 -20.29 -6.31 -17.67
CA LEU A 222 -18.97 -6.71 -18.18
C LEU A 222 -17.93 -6.73 -17.05
N ILE A 223 -17.88 -5.68 -16.24
CA ILE A 223 -17.00 -5.59 -15.06
C ILE A 223 -17.27 -6.77 -14.13
N GLU A 224 -18.53 -6.99 -13.75
CA GLU A 224 -18.91 -8.06 -12.84
C GLU A 224 -18.50 -9.45 -13.36
N GLN A 225 -18.70 -9.72 -14.66
CA GLN A 225 -18.29 -10.99 -15.26
C GLN A 225 -16.77 -11.15 -15.31
N CYS A 226 -16.03 -10.12 -15.72
CA CYS A 226 -14.57 -10.15 -15.73
C CYS A 226 -13.98 -10.30 -14.33
N THR A 227 -14.54 -9.61 -13.33
CA THR A 227 -14.10 -9.72 -11.93
C THR A 227 -14.41 -11.11 -11.37
N ARG A 228 -15.57 -11.69 -11.67
CA ARG A 228 -15.87 -13.09 -11.31
C ARG A 228 -14.87 -14.07 -11.92
N LEU A 229 -14.52 -13.90 -13.20
CA LEU A 229 -13.50 -14.73 -13.87
C LEU A 229 -12.12 -14.60 -13.20
N TRP A 230 -11.78 -13.41 -12.70
CA TRP A 230 -10.52 -13.20 -11.99
C TRP A 230 -10.54 -13.84 -10.59
N HIS A 231 -11.65 -13.71 -9.85
CA HIS A 231 -11.85 -14.34 -8.54
C HIS A 231 -11.98 -15.87 -8.61
N ASP A 232 -12.28 -16.43 -9.78
CA ASP A 232 -12.34 -17.89 -10.03
C ASP A 232 -10.93 -18.51 -10.14
N GLY A 233 -10.15 -18.37 -9.07
CA GLY A 233 -8.83 -18.98 -8.93
C GLY A 233 -7.71 -18.35 -9.78
N ARG A 234 -7.93 -17.22 -10.46
CA ARG A 234 -6.90 -16.59 -11.31
C ARG A 234 -6.06 -15.54 -10.58
N GLN A 235 -6.22 -15.40 -9.26
CA GLN A 235 -5.51 -14.39 -8.47
C GLN A 235 -4.13 -14.88 -8.03
N LEU A 236 -3.13 -14.01 -8.14
CA LEU A 236 -1.82 -14.16 -7.53
C LEU A 236 -1.75 -13.41 -6.20
N CYS A 237 -0.93 -13.93 -5.28
CA CYS A 237 -0.56 -13.18 -4.08
C CYS A 237 0.29 -11.96 -4.47
N GLU A 238 -0.05 -10.79 -3.95
CA GLU A 238 0.63 -9.52 -4.24
C GLU A 238 1.67 -9.14 -3.18
N ALA A 239 1.86 -9.97 -2.15
CA ALA A 239 2.84 -9.72 -1.11
C ALA A 239 4.26 -9.61 -1.70
N ILE A 240 5.01 -8.64 -1.21
CA ILE A 240 6.40 -8.38 -1.62
C ILE A 240 7.31 -8.75 -0.45
N SER A 241 8.38 -9.50 -0.74
CA SER A 241 9.37 -9.86 0.26
C SER A 241 10.14 -8.64 0.76
N LEU A 242 10.84 -8.81 1.88
CA LEU A 242 11.68 -7.76 2.44
C LEU A 242 12.93 -7.45 1.60
N THR A 243 13.21 -8.25 0.56
CA THR A 243 14.23 -7.94 -0.46
C THR A 243 13.66 -7.38 -1.76
N GLY A 244 12.33 -7.19 -1.84
CA GLY A 244 11.65 -6.51 -2.94
C GLY A 244 11.12 -7.44 -4.03
N ASN A 245 10.94 -8.74 -3.74
CA ASN A 245 10.50 -9.71 -4.73
C ASN A 245 9.06 -10.19 -4.46
N PRO A 246 8.21 -10.29 -5.49
CA PRO A 246 6.82 -10.70 -5.30
C PRO A 246 6.70 -12.18 -4.95
N CYS A 247 5.70 -12.49 -4.14
CA CYS A 247 5.29 -13.84 -3.85
C CYS A 247 4.84 -14.55 -5.15
N LYS A 248 5.26 -15.80 -5.32
CA LYS A 248 4.93 -16.65 -6.49
C LYS A 248 3.81 -17.64 -6.21
N ASN A 249 3.24 -17.59 -5.01
CA ASN A 249 2.08 -18.39 -4.66
C ASN A 249 0.80 -17.75 -5.19
N GLU A 250 -0.19 -18.60 -5.42
CA GLU A 250 -1.58 -18.20 -5.69
C GLU A 250 -2.12 -17.40 -4.50
N LEU A 251 -3.25 -16.72 -4.63
CA LEU A 251 -3.87 -16.07 -3.47
C LEU A 251 -4.08 -17.11 -2.35
N HIS A 252 -3.53 -16.82 -1.18
CA HIS A 252 -3.46 -17.74 -0.03
C HIS A 252 -3.52 -16.93 1.26
N ARG A 253 -3.73 -17.64 2.37
CA ARG A 253 -3.70 -17.09 3.72
C ARG A 253 -2.37 -17.43 4.39
N VAL A 254 -1.85 -16.51 5.19
CA VAL A 254 -0.69 -16.74 6.08
C VAL A 254 -1.19 -17.01 7.51
N LEU A 255 -0.55 -17.92 8.23
CA LEU A 255 -0.88 -18.18 9.64
C LEU A 255 -0.42 -16.99 10.50
N GLY A 256 -1.30 -16.49 11.36
CA GLY A 256 -0.97 -15.44 12.34
C GLY A 256 -1.23 -14.00 11.90
N GLU A 257 -1.68 -13.78 10.66
CA GLU A 257 -2.31 -12.50 10.30
C GLU A 257 -3.73 -12.51 10.90
N GLU A 258 -3.91 -11.82 12.03
CA GLU A 258 -5.21 -11.74 12.72
C GLU A 258 -6.28 -11.12 11.82
N ASP A 259 -7.50 -11.62 12.02
CA ASP A 259 -8.69 -11.45 11.20
C ASP A 259 -9.04 -9.98 10.91
N SER A 260 -8.56 -9.47 9.78
CA SER A 260 -9.24 -8.36 9.10
C SER A 260 -10.66 -8.80 8.72
N SER A 261 -11.60 -7.86 8.65
CA SER A 261 -13.02 -8.10 8.34
C SER A 261 -13.28 -8.83 7.01
N ASP A 262 -12.25 -9.03 6.19
CA ASP A 262 -12.26 -9.79 4.94
C ASP A 262 -12.03 -11.32 5.13
N SER A 263 -11.75 -11.77 6.36
CA SER A 263 -11.41 -13.17 6.67
C SER A 263 -12.52 -14.20 6.33
N ILE A 264 -13.78 -13.75 6.30
CA ILE A 264 -14.94 -14.58 5.92
C ILE A 264 -14.90 -14.96 4.43
N ASN A 265 -14.44 -14.06 3.55
CA ASN A 265 -14.38 -14.30 2.10
C ASN A 265 -13.14 -15.11 1.68
N LEU A 266 -12.12 -15.18 2.53
CA LEU A 266 -10.83 -15.83 2.24
C LEU A 266 -10.67 -17.20 2.94
N ALA A 267 -11.70 -17.70 3.64
CA ALA A 267 -11.66 -18.96 4.39
C ALA A 267 -11.49 -20.21 3.54
N HIS A 268 -11.86 -20.14 2.26
CA HIS A 268 -11.73 -21.24 1.31
C HIS A 268 -10.30 -21.38 0.73
N LEU A 269 -9.42 -20.40 0.96
CA LEU A 269 -8.08 -20.39 0.40
C LEU A 269 -7.10 -21.26 1.20
N PRO A 270 -6.11 -21.87 0.54
CA PRO A 270 -5.09 -22.64 1.21
C PRO A 270 -4.25 -21.75 2.13
N VAL A 271 -3.81 -22.31 3.25
CA VAL A 271 -2.90 -21.64 4.19
C VAL A 271 -1.46 -22.01 3.83
N ARG A 272 -0.63 -21.02 3.52
CA ARG A 272 0.78 -21.20 3.14
C ARG A 272 1.61 -19.99 3.58
N ALA A 273 2.90 -20.17 3.80
CA ALA A 273 3.82 -19.04 3.93
C ALA A 273 4.03 -18.38 2.56
N HIS A 274 4.33 -17.08 2.56
CA HIS A 274 4.77 -16.39 1.36
C HIS A 274 6.09 -16.98 0.84
N ASN A 275 6.29 -16.97 -0.48
CA ASN A 275 7.48 -17.53 -1.10
C ASN A 275 7.74 -16.89 -2.47
N SER A 276 8.89 -16.24 -2.65
CA SER A 276 9.30 -15.63 -3.92
C SER A 276 10.09 -16.60 -4.83
N LYS A 277 10.36 -17.84 -4.36
CA LYS A 277 11.24 -18.86 -4.93
C LYS A 277 12.68 -18.41 -5.13
N ILE A 278 13.10 -17.35 -4.44
CA ILE A 278 14.47 -16.88 -4.44
C ILE A 278 15.18 -17.55 -3.27
N GLN A 279 16.33 -18.15 -3.58
CA GLN A 279 17.22 -18.75 -2.62
C GLN A 279 18.50 -17.92 -2.57
N LEU A 280 18.89 -17.57 -1.36
CA LEU A 280 20.09 -16.82 -1.03
C LEU A 280 21.04 -17.71 -0.25
N MET A 281 22.30 -17.31 -0.15
CA MET A 281 23.25 -17.90 0.79
C MET A 281 23.56 -16.89 1.87
N ALA A 282 23.52 -17.30 3.14
CA ALA A 282 23.87 -16.47 4.27
C ALA A 282 24.74 -17.19 5.29
N ALA A 283 25.74 -16.50 5.84
CA ALA A 283 26.60 -17.05 6.87
C ALA A 283 25.95 -16.94 8.27
N SER A 284 26.36 -17.80 9.20
CA SER A 284 25.92 -17.73 10.60
C SER A 284 26.37 -16.44 11.29
N ASN A 285 25.85 -16.16 12.52
CA ASN A 285 26.26 -14.98 13.30
C ASN A 285 27.79 -14.86 13.45
N CYS A 286 28.48 -15.99 13.68
CA CYS A 286 29.93 -16.06 13.80
C CYS A 286 30.67 -16.24 12.46
N GLY A 287 29.95 -16.48 11.36
CA GLY A 287 30.52 -16.76 10.04
C GLY A 287 31.12 -18.17 9.87
N GLN A 288 31.01 -19.08 10.84
CA GLN A 288 31.65 -20.40 10.76
C GLN A 288 30.97 -21.37 9.78
N ILE A 289 29.68 -21.20 9.53
CA ILE A 289 28.93 -22.01 8.56
C ILE A 289 28.18 -21.09 7.59
N LEU A 290 27.96 -21.60 6.39
CA LEU A 290 27.20 -20.95 5.33
C LEU A 290 25.98 -21.82 5.03
N GLN A 291 24.80 -21.24 5.02
CA GLN A 291 23.54 -21.97 4.81
C GLN A 291 22.69 -21.30 3.74
N GLU A 292 21.85 -22.12 3.12
CA GLU A 292 20.83 -21.64 2.20
C GLU A 292 19.71 -20.96 2.99
N ARG A 293 19.18 -19.88 2.43
CA ARG A 293 18.18 -19.03 3.04
C ARG A 293 17.09 -18.70 2.04
N GLU A 294 15.84 -18.86 2.45
CA GLU A 294 14.69 -18.34 1.69
C GLU A 294 14.60 -16.81 1.82
N ASP A 295 14.07 -16.19 0.77
CA ASP A 295 13.80 -14.75 0.74
C ASP A 295 12.69 -14.36 1.75
N PRO A 296 13.02 -13.61 2.81
CA PRO A 296 12.13 -13.43 3.95
C PRO A 296 10.99 -12.45 3.65
N PHE A 297 9.81 -12.75 4.17
CA PHE A 297 8.64 -11.85 4.15
C PHE A 297 8.37 -11.23 5.52
N ASP A 298 8.92 -11.82 6.57
CA ASP A 298 8.79 -11.35 7.95
C ASP A 298 10.15 -10.88 8.50
N LEU A 299 10.13 -9.83 9.34
CA LEU A 299 11.35 -9.21 9.86
C LEU A 299 12.05 -10.09 10.90
N LYS A 300 11.28 -10.84 11.69
CA LYS A 300 11.82 -11.77 12.68
C LYS A 300 12.47 -12.96 11.99
N GLU A 301 11.84 -13.47 10.93
CA GLU A 301 12.46 -14.42 10.03
C GLU A 301 13.77 -13.87 9.45
N ALA A 302 13.74 -12.64 8.90
CA ALA A 302 14.86 -11.94 8.29
C ALA A 302 16.10 -11.85 9.21
N ASN A 303 15.91 -11.36 10.44
CA ASN A 303 17.03 -10.95 11.28
C ASN A 303 17.28 -11.84 12.50
N TYR A 304 16.38 -12.76 12.84
CA TYR A 304 16.48 -13.55 14.05
C TYR A 304 16.33 -15.05 13.80
N ASP A 305 15.16 -15.53 13.35
CA ASP A 305 14.86 -16.98 13.34
C ASP A 305 15.83 -17.78 12.48
N PHE A 306 16.11 -17.32 11.26
CA PHE A 306 17.12 -17.93 10.40
C PHE A 306 18.45 -18.13 11.14
N TYR A 307 18.93 -17.09 11.81
CA TYR A 307 20.20 -17.13 12.51
C TYR A 307 20.16 -18.03 13.75
N GLN A 308 19.01 -18.13 14.43
CA GLN A 308 18.85 -19.07 15.54
C GLN A 308 18.89 -20.52 15.06
N ASP A 309 18.25 -20.83 13.92
CA ASP A 309 18.25 -22.16 13.34
C ASP A 309 19.63 -22.55 12.82
N VAL A 310 20.30 -21.64 12.12
CA VAL A 310 21.70 -21.85 11.69
C VAL A 310 22.61 -22.03 12.90
N ASN A 311 22.43 -21.24 13.97
CA ASN A 311 23.23 -21.40 15.19
C ASN A 311 23.10 -22.80 15.80
N LYS A 312 21.92 -23.45 15.73
CA LYS A 312 21.72 -24.83 16.23
C LYS A 312 22.65 -25.82 15.54
N MET A 313 23.00 -25.59 14.26
CA MET A 313 23.87 -26.44 13.45
C MET A 313 25.38 -26.26 13.75
N LEU A 314 25.78 -25.22 14.49
CA LEU A 314 27.18 -25.01 14.87
C LEU A 314 27.69 -26.11 15.80
N SER A 315 28.85 -26.67 15.46
CA SER A 315 29.53 -27.68 16.28
C SER A 315 30.03 -27.12 17.61
N VAL A 316 30.51 -25.87 17.61
CA VAL A 316 30.94 -25.14 18.81
C VAL A 316 30.04 -23.92 18.97
N LYS A 317 29.43 -23.77 20.15
CA LYS A 317 28.54 -22.63 20.43
C LYS A 317 29.39 -21.43 20.84
N PRO A 318 29.28 -20.29 20.13
CA PRO A 318 29.87 -19.03 20.57
C PRO A 318 29.27 -18.58 21.91
N ILE A 319 30.02 -17.77 22.65
CA ILE A 319 29.50 -17.08 23.83
C ILE A 319 28.85 -15.78 23.35
N TYR A 320 27.57 -15.58 23.64
CA TYR A 320 26.81 -14.43 23.15
C TYR A 320 26.80 -13.30 24.17
N PHE A 321 26.89 -12.06 23.68
CA PHE A 321 26.46 -10.88 24.41
C PHE A 321 24.95 -10.70 24.21
N GLU A 322 24.20 -10.61 25.30
CA GLU A 322 22.75 -10.44 25.26
C GLU A 322 22.39 -8.95 25.13
N PHE A 323 21.92 -8.57 23.95
CA PHE A 323 21.32 -7.25 23.77
C PHE A 323 19.98 -7.16 24.54
N PRO A 324 19.66 -6.01 25.16
CA PRO A 324 18.38 -5.81 25.83
C PRO A 324 17.20 -6.05 24.87
N ILE A 325 16.23 -6.84 25.29
CA ILE A 325 14.99 -7.07 24.53
C ILE A 325 13.81 -6.86 25.48
N PHE A 326 12.65 -6.55 24.90
CA PHE A 326 11.42 -6.47 25.66
C PHE A 326 11.11 -7.84 26.28
N ARG A 327 10.89 -7.84 27.59
CA ARG A 327 10.39 -9.00 28.34
C ARG A 327 9.07 -8.58 28.96
N GLY A 328 7.96 -9.01 28.37
CA GLY A 328 6.64 -8.73 28.92
C GLY A 328 6.55 -9.24 30.36
N THR A 329 5.92 -8.47 31.24
CA THR A 329 5.66 -8.92 32.60
C THR A 329 4.85 -10.19 32.56
N ILE A 330 5.41 -11.26 33.12
CA ILE A 330 4.80 -12.56 33.34
C ILE A 330 3.34 -12.38 33.81
N THR A 331 2.38 -12.93 33.06
CA THR A 331 0.99 -13.03 33.51
C THR A 331 0.93 -13.80 34.83
N SER A 332 0.04 -13.39 35.73
CA SER A 332 -0.18 -13.93 37.10
C SER A 332 -0.37 -15.45 37.22
N THR A 333 -0.40 -16.18 36.11
CA THR A 333 -0.44 -17.64 36.03
C THR A 333 0.92 -18.29 36.33
N GLU A 334 2.05 -17.69 35.96
CA GLU A 334 3.37 -18.33 36.16
C GLU A 334 3.94 -18.07 37.57
N ILE A 335 3.50 -17.01 38.26
CA ILE A 335 3.84 -16.75 39.69
C ILE A 335 3.20 -17.80 40.61
N ARG A 336 2.03 -18.36 40.25
CA ARG A 336 1.39 -19.44 41.00
C ARG A 336 2.08 -20.81 40.83
N ALA A 337 2.87 -20.99 39.77
CA ALA A 337 3.63 -22.21 39.54
C ALA A 337 4.92 -22.26 40.38
N PHE A 338 5.49 -21.10 40.74
CA PHE A 338 6.70 -21.03 41.56
C PHE A 338 6.45 -21.11 43.08
N ASN A 339 5.25 -20.73 43.55
CA ASN A 339 4.97 -20.60 44.99
C ASN A 339 4.17 -21.75 45.63
N ASN A 340 3.79 -22.80 44.89
CA ASN A 340 3.11 -23.97 45.45
C ASN A 340 4.00 -25.23 45.46
N ASN A 341 5.03 -25.12 46.31
CA ASN A 341 5.68 -26.11 47.17
C ASN A 341 6.10 -27.53 46.67
N PRO A 342 7.22 -28.05 47.23
CA PRO A 342 7.92 -29.26 46.84
C PRO A 342 7.50 -30.50 47.67
N LYS A 343 7.77 -31.70 47.14
CA LYS A 343 8.39 -32.85 47.84
C LYS A 343 8.45 -34.08 46.91
N ASN A 344 9.59 -34.76 46.95
CA ASN A 344 9.89 -36.04 46.29
C ASN A 344 8.91 -37.16 46.71
N GLU A 345 8.53 -38.04 45.76
CA GLU A 345 8.80 -39.50 45.84
C GLU A 345 8.40 -40.27 44.56
N LEU A 346 9.07 -41.40 44.36
CA LEU A 346 9.11 -42.26 43.17
C LEU A 346 7.85 -43.13 42.94
N LYS A 347 7.63 -43.51 41.65
CA LYS A 347 7.27 -44.83 41.07
C LYS A 347 5.99 -44.88 40.20
N LEU A 348 6.25 -45.19 38.92
CA LEU A 348 5.71 -46.27 38.07
C LEU A 348 4.21 -46.64 38.11
N SER A 349 3.61 -46.55 36.92
CA SER A 349 2.61 -47.44 36.28
C SER A 349 1.26 -46.79 35.88
N LYS A 350 0.91 -46.96 34.59
CA LYS A 350 -0.46 -46.99 34.02
C LYS A 350 -1.10 -48.34 34.45
N PRO A 351 -2.45 -48.54 34.52
CA PRO A 351 -3.38 -48.28 33.41
C PRO A 351 -4.87 -47.98 33.75
N SER A 352 -5.62 -47.77 32.65
CA SER A 352 -7.01 -48.19 32.33
C SER A 352 -8.27 -47.47 32.88
N GLU A 353 -9.11 -47.11 31.91
CA GLU A 353 -10.57 -47.34 31.79
C GLU A 353 -11.59 -46.32 32.33
N ASP A 354 -12.24 -45.69 31.33
CA ASP A 354 -13.67 -45.73 31.01
C ASP A 354 -14.73 -44.78 31.63
N LEU A 355 -15.44 -44.19 30.64
CA LEU A 355 -16.90 -44.02 30.49
C LEU A 355 -17.62 -42.79 31.09
N SER A 356 -18.07 -41.99 30.11
CA SER A 356 -19.47 -41.61 29.86
C SER A 356 -20.00 -40.26 30.36
N GLY A 357 -20.67 -39.56 29.43
CA GLY A 357 -22.03 -39.07 29.70
C GLY A 357 -22.28 -37.55 29.67
N ALA A 358 -22.83 -37.10 28.54
CA ALA A 358 -23.92 -36.12 28.42
C ALA A 358 -23.67 -34.61 28.65
N SER A 359 -23.74 -33.89 27.51
CA SER A 359 -24.73 -32.85 27.16
C SER A 359 -25.05 -31.68 28.08
N GLU A 360 -24.97 -30.52 27.43
CA GLU A 360 -25.96 -29.43 27.39
C GLU A 360 -25.75 -28.12 28.19
N LEU A 361 -25.48 -27.09 27.38
CA LEU A 361 -26.18 -25.81 27.28
C LEU A 361 -25.84 -24.65 28.24
N SER A 362 -25.26 -23.63 27.60
CA SER A 362 -25.72 -22.23 27.60
C SER A 362 -25.40 -21.33 28.82
N GLN A 363 -24.68 -20.24 28.58
CA GLN A 363 -25.24 -18.90 28.33
C GLN A 363 -24.12 -17.87 28.41
N SER A 364 -23.68 -17.41 27.23
CA SER A 364 -22.89 -16.19 27.09
C SER A 364 -23.84 -15.00 27.24
N LYS A 365 -23.67 -14.19 28.29
CA LYS A 365 -24.23 -12.84 28.36
C LYS A 365 -23.09 -11.83 28.29
N SER A 366 -23.05 -11.15 27.17
CA SER A 366 -22.43 -9.86 26.92
C SER A 366 -22.93 -8.80 27.91
N ILE A 367 -22.02 -7.94 28.38
CA ILE A 367 -22.32 -6.55 28.75
C ILE A 367 -21.11 -5.71 28.34
N ALA A 368 -21.42 -4.59 27.70
CA ALA A 368 -20.49 -3.61 27.20
C ALA A 368 -20.46 -2.36 28.11
N LEU A 369 -19.29 -1.72 28.14
CA LEU A 369 -19.03 -0.26 28.11
C LEU A 369 -19.30 0.64 29.36
N TYR A 370 -18.23 1.39 29.71
CA TYR A 370 -18.13 2.75 30.30
C TYR A 370 -18.70 2.96 31.73
N SER A 371 -18.11 3.66 32.70
CA SER A 371 -17.10 4.75 32.85
C SER A 371 -16.60 4.72 34.33
N PRO A 372 -16.19 5.83 34.99
CA PRO A 372 -15.02 6.70 34.84
C PRO A 372 -14.09 6.66 36.09
N VAL A 373 -12.95 7.33 35.97
CA VAL A 373 -12.01 7.70 37.06
C VAL A 373 -12.69 8.59 38.12
N PRO A 374 -12.29 8.47 39.40
CA PRO A 374 -11.80 9.65 40.10
C PRO A 374 -10.52 9.42 40.91
N ASP A 375 -9.71 10.48 40.94
CA ASP A 375 -8.57 10.74 41.81
C ASP A 375 -8.95 10.69 43.30
N ASP A 376 -8.06 10.21 44.17
CA ASP A 376 -7.29 11.06 45.11
C ASP A 376 -6.56 10.25 46.21
N GLU A 377 -5.48 10.88 46.69
CA GLU A 377 -4.82 10.73 48.00
C GLU A 377 -3.58 9.82 48.21
N GLN A 378 -2.74 10.37 49.09
CA GLN A 378 -1.28 10.31 49.19
C GLN A 378 -0.83 9.69 50.53
N GLN A 379 0.43 9.23 50.54
CA GLN A 379 1.36 9.13 51.69
C GLN A 379 1.15 8.04 52.77
N ALA A 380 2.12 7.13 52.89
CA ALA A 380 3.24 7.20 53.86
C ALA A 380 3.81 5.81 54.22
N LEU A 381 5.16 5.71 54.24
CA LEU A 381 6.10 5.04 55.18
C LEU A 381 5.65 3.71 55.87
N ASP A 382 6.44 2.65 56.06
CA ASP A 382 7.89 2.52 56.28
C ASP A 382 8.27 1.03 56.37
N ASN A 383 9.54 0.72 56.06
CA ASN A 383 10.46 -0.25 56.66
C ASN A 383 9.97 -1.64 57.13
N ILE A 384 10.60 -2.72 56.61
CA ILE A 384 11.09 -3.85 57.41
C ILE A 384 12.38 -4.41 56.78
N THR A 385 13.23 -4.83 57.70
CA THR A 385 14.66 -5.15 57.71
C THR A 385 15.09 -6.37 56.88
N GLY A 386 16.39 -6.41 56.60
CA GLY A 386 17.03 -7.39 55.74
C GLY A 386 17.27 -8.78 56.34
N ASP A 387 17.71 -9.69 55.46
CA ASP A 387 18.56 -10.81 55.86
C ASP A 387 19.53 -11.19 54.73
N LYS A 388 20.67 -11.75 55.14
CA LYS A 388 21.92 -11.90 54.37
C LYS A 388 22.03 -13.22 53.59
N LEU A 389 22.73 -13.12 52.45
CA LEU A 389 23.59 -14.09 51.73
C LEU A 389 22.97 -15.35 51.08
N ASP A 390 23.16 -15.49 49.75
CA ASP A 390 24.19 -16.39 49.21
C ASP A 390 24.62 -16.05 47.77
N ARG A 391 25.93 -16.18 47.50
CA ARG A 391 26.66 -15.71 46.32
C ARG A 391 26.76 -16.77 45.23
N HIS A 392 26.36 -16.44 44.00
CA HIS A 392 26.88 -17.05 42.77
C HIS A 392 27.22 -15.96 41.74
N ASN A 393 28.48 -15.93 41.31
CA ASN A 393 29.09 -14.91 40.44
C ASN A 393 28.43 -14.86 39.06
N SER A 394 27.61 -13.83 38.82
CA SER A 394 27.39 -13.23 37.51
C SER A 394 28.19 -11.93 37.46
N VAL A 395 28.96 -11.73 36.39
CA VAL A 395 29.64 -10.45 36.16
C VAL A 395 28.57 -9.44 35.76
N THR A 396 28.15 -8.61 36.71
CA THR A 396 27.34 -7.42 36.47
C THR A 396 28.24 -6.20 36.67
N CYS A 397 28.39 -5.41 35.61
CA CYS A 397 29.05 -4.11 35.70
C CYS A 397 28.04 -3.07 36.21
N ALA A 398 28.57 -2.10 36.95
CA ALA A 398 27.87 -1.19 37.85
C ALA A 398 26.81 -0.27 37.20
N ASN A 399 25.90 0.18 38.06
CA ASN A 399 24.76 1.05 37.80
C ASN A 399 25.10 2.32 37.00
N ASP A 400 24.53 2.43 35.81
CA ASP A 400 24.18 3.70 35.17
C ASP A 400 22.66 3.72 35.00
N GLU A 401 22.04 4.86 35.29
CA GLU A 401 20.60 5.10 35.14
C GLU A 401 20.17 4.90 33.68
N GLN A 402 19.75 3.68 33.36
CA GLN A 402 19.10 3.37 32.09
C GLN A 402 17.63 3.80 32.17
N PRO A 403 17.04 4.34 31.08
CA PRO A 403 15.60 4.55 30.99
C PRO A 403 14.88 3.24 31.30
N ILE A 404 13.92 3.27 32.23
CA ILE A 404 13.15 2.10 32.62
C ILE A 404 12.44 1.57 31.35
N PRO A 405 12.74 0.35 30.89
CA PRO A 405 12.10 -0.20 29.70
C PRO A 405 10.60 -0.31 29.93
N SER A 406 9.80 0.04 28.92
CA SER A 406 8.36 -0.22 28.99
C SER A 406 8.11 -1.71 29.23
N THR A 407 7.21 -2.04 30.15
CA THR A 407 6.83 -3.42 30.49
C THR A 407 5.55 -3.88 29.79
N THR A 408 4.90 -2.96 29.06
CA THR A 408 3.63 -3.19 28.34
C THR A 408 3.74 -2.96 26.83
N GLU A 409 4.65 -2.11 26.37
CA GLU A 409 4.81 -1.75 24.97
C GLU A 409 6.19 -2.15 24.45
N TYR A 410 6.27 -2.51 23.17
CA TYR A 410 7.49 -2.99 22.52
C TYR A 410 7.63 -2.38 21.12
N LEU A 411 8.85 -2.41 20.58
CA LEU A 411 9.09 -2.09 19.18
C LEU A 411 8.83 -3.34 18.32
N ASP A 412 7.98 -3.18 17.31
CA ASP A 412 7.74 -4.23 16.29
C ASP A 412 9.00 -4.52 15.45
N GLY A 413 9.82 -3.48 15.26
CA GLY A 413 11.07 -3.53 14.50
C GLY A 413 12.32 -3.62 15.34
N MET A 414 13.36 -2.93 14.91
CA MET A 414 14.63 -2.77 15.64
C MET A 414 14.79 -1.32 16.09
N THR A 415 15.72 -1.07 17.01
CA THR A 415 16.00 0.28 17.52
C THR A 415 16.67 1.17 16.48
N HIS A 416 16.16 2.40 16.34
CA HIS A 416 16.72 3.46 15.51
C HIS A 416 16.46 4.85 16.11
N SER A 417 17.04 5.89 15.52
CA SER A 417 16.99 7.28 16.01
C SER A 417 15.58 7.86 16.17
N ASP A 418 14.63 7.34 15.41
CA ASP A 418 13.25 7.84 15.37
C ASP A 418 12.31 6.95 16.22
N SER A 419 12.83 5.87 16.81
CA SER A 419 12.07 5.02 17.73
C SER A 419 11.75 5.77 19.03
N PRO A 420 10.57 5.54 19.63
CA PRO A 420 10.26 6.10 20.94
C PRO A 420 11.31 5.70 22.00
N PRO A 421 11.76 6.62 22.86
CA PRO A 421 12.80 6.34 23.84
C PRO A 421 12.32 5.31 24.87
N GLY A 422 13.18 4.36 25.23
CA GLY A 422 12.91 3.34 26.25
C GLY A 422 12.11 2.12 25.78
N LEU A 423 11.61 2.09 24.54
CA LEU A 423 11.02 0.88 23.98
C LEU A 423 12.09 -0.08 23.47
N LEU A 424 11.94 -1.36 23.82
CA LEU A 424 12.84 -2.42 23.39
C LEU A 424 12.18 -3.31 22.33
N PRO A 425 12.96 -3.89 21.40
CA PRO A 425 12.43 -4.83 20.43
C PRO A 425 12.14 -6.19 21.09
N ARG A 426 11.21 -6.97 20.54
CA ARG A 426 10.89 -8.32 21.04
C ARG A 426 12.02 -9.33 20.83
N TYR A 427 12.91 -9.06 19.88
CA TYR A 427 14.07 -9.87 19.56
C TYR A 427 15.20 -8.97 19.06
N SER A 428 16.45 -9.41 19.24
CA SER A 428 17.59 -8.65 18.73
C SER A 428 17.82 -8.96 17.25
N SER A 429 17.74 -7.93 16.40
CA SER A 429 18.18 -8.01 14.99
C SER A 429 19.71 -8.03 14.83
N TRP A 430 20.43 -7.78 15.93
CA TRP A 430 21.88 -7.77 16.02
C TRP A 430 22.37 -9.01 16.76
N SER A 431 23.61 -9.44 16.52
CA SER A 431 24.24 -10.49 17.32
C SER A 431 25.69 -10.19 17.56
N LEU A 432 26.15 -10.28 18.80
CA LEU A 432 27.55 -10.15 19.15
C LEU A 432 27.98 -11.43 19.87
N CYS A 433 29.03 -12.08 19.38
CA CYS A 433 29.52 -13.30 19.99
C CYS A 433 31.05 -13.43 19.99
N CYS A 434 31.56 -14.07 21.04
CA CYS A 434 32.95 -14.48 21.18
C CYS A 434 33.10 -15.91 20.64
N ILE A 435 34.01 -16.09 19.69
CA ILE A 435 34.16 -17.33 18.91
C ILE A 435 35.43 -18.12 19.22
N GLY A 436 36.29 -17.61 20.10
CA GLY A 436 37.57 -18.23 20.44
C GLY A 436 38.55 -17.28 21.12
N ARG A 437 39.78 -17.75 21.33
CA ARG A 437 40.87 -16.97 21.91
C ARG A 437 41.56 -16.14 20.83
N ALA A 438 42.22 -15.05 21.21
CA ALA A 438 42.95 -14.22 20.26
C ALA A 438 44.03 -15.00 19.49
N SER A 439 44.62 -16.03 20.12
CA SER A 439 45.60 -16.94 19.51
C SER A 439 45.06 -17.77 18.33
N ASP A 440 43.74 -17.93 18.22
CA ASP A 440 43.12 -18.72 17.16
C ASP A 440 43.17 -17.98 15.81
N TYR A 441 43.35 -16.66 15.84
CA TYR A 441 43.60 -15.85 14.65
C TYR A 441 45.10 -15.81 14.34
N ILE A 442 45.48 -16.43 13.23
CA ILE A 442 46.86 -16.42 12.73
C ILE A 442 46.94 -15.44 11.55
N PRO A 443 47.64 -14.29 11.68
CA PRO A 443 47.66 -13.25 10.64
C PRO A 443 48.09 -13.76 9.26
N ALA A 444 49.03 -14.70 9.20
CA ALA A 444 49.50 -15.27 7.93
C ALA A 444 48.48 -16.20 7.24
N LYS A 445 47.46 -16.69 7.96
CA LYS A 445 46.41 -17.57 7.44
C LYS A 445 45.08 -16.86 7.21
N GLY A 446 44.83 -15.76 7.94
CA GLY A 446 43.52 -15.13 8.00
C GLY A 446 42.46 -16.03 8.66
N LEU A 447 41.20 -15.63 8.55
CA LEU A 447 40.06 -16.39 9.07
C LEU A 447 39.80 -17.63 8.22
N GLN A 448 39.71 -18.80 8.86
CA GLN A 448 39.43 -20.08 8.20
C GLN A 448 37.92 -20.37 8.27
N GLN A 449 37.15 -19.67 7.45
CA GLN A 449 35.68 -19.77 7.40
C GLN A 449 35.19 -19.91 5.95
N PRO A 450 34.02 -20.54 5.71
CA PRO A 450 33.50 -20.79 4.37
C PRO A 450 33.04 -19.50 3.67
N GLY A 451 33.03 -19.52 2.34
CA GLY A 451 32.50 -18.44 1.51
C GLY A 451 33.47 -17.28 1.23
N PHE A 452 34.58 -17.18 1.95
CA PHE A 452 35.60 -16.18 1.62
C PHE A 452 36.20 -16.41 0.22
N LEU A 453 36.23 -15.34 -0.57
CA LEU A 453 36.99 -15.29 -1.81
C LEU A 453 38.49 -15.44 -1.51
N THR A 454 39.22 -16.03 -2.45
CA THR A 454 40.64 -16.37 -2.27
C THR A 454 41.48 -15.17 -1.81
N ASN A 455 42.18 -15.34 -0.68
CA ASN A 455 43.04 -14.36 -0.02
C ASN A 455 42.35 -13.06 0.46
N LEU A 456 41.02 -13.05 0.58
CA LEU A 456 40.24 -11.89 1.05
C LEU A 456 39.65 -12.07 2.47
N ASN A 457 40.25 -12.98 3.25
CA ASN A 457 39.81 -13.43 4.57
C ASN A 457 40.66 -12.87 5.74
N HIS A 458 41.43 -11.81 5.51
CA HIS A 458 42.40 -11.29 6.48
C HIS A 458 41.87 -10.05 7.20
N LEU A 459 42.12 -9.98 8.51
CA LEU A 459 41.89 -8.81 9.34
C LEU A 459 43.10 -7.87 9.29
N ILE A 460 42.84 -6.59 9.52
CA ILE A 460 43.81 -5.50 9.43
C ILE A 460 44.48 -5.31 10.80
N PRO A 461 45.81 -5.23 10.86
CA PRO A 461 46.49 -4.84 12.09
C PRO A 461 46.20 -3.38 12.42
N TRP A 462 45.84 -3.13 13.67
CA TRP A 462 45.67 -1.80 14.25
C TRP A 462 46.63 -1.64 15.41
N ASP A 463 47.65 -0.81 15.22
CA ASP A 463 48.66 -0.52 16.23
C ASP A 463 48.24 0.70 17.06
N ILE A 464 47.98 0.48 18.35
CA ILE A 464 47.49 1.48 19.30
C ILE A 464 48.64 1.90 20.20
N ASN A 465 48.81 3.21 20.40
CA ASN A 465 49.72 3.77 21.41
C ASN A 465 48.89 4.37 22.56
N PRO A 466 48.84 3.73 23.75
CA PRO A 466 48.02 4.17 24.88
C PRO A 466 48.37 5.57 25.41
N HIS A 467 49.62 6.01 25.22
CA HIS A 467 50.12 7.28 25.74
C HIS A 467 49.77 8.46 24.82
N ASN A 468 49.39 8.17 23.58
CA ASN A 468 48.93 9.18 22.64
C ASN A 468 47.42 9.33 22.82
N ASN A 469 47.01 9.88 23.97
CA ASN A 469 45.61 10.11 24.31
C ASN A 469 44.92 10.84 23.15
N GLN A 470 43.83 10.25 22.64
CA GLN A 470 42.90 10.91 21.74
C GLN A 470 42.29 12.12 22.47
N THR A 471 42.94 13.27 22.36
CA THR A 471 42.34 14.58 22.65
C THR A 471 41.76 15.10 21.35
N SER A 472 40.54 14.65 21.04
CA SER A 472 39.71 15.34 20.05
C SER A 472 38.23 15.12 20.33
N THR A 473 37.79 15.63 21.48
CA THR A 473 36.42 16.10 21.70
C THR A 473 36.50 17.38 22.54
N THR A 474 36.37 18.53 21.87
CA THR A 474 35.63 19.71 22.36
C THR A 474 35.67 20.79 21.27
N ASN A 475 34.48 21.27 20.93
CA ASN A 475 34.25 22.36 20.01
C ASN A 475 34.93 23.65 20.51
N ALA A 476 35.69 24.31 19.63
CA ALA A 476 35.94 25.74 19.72
C ALA A 476 35.91 26.32 18.31
N ALA A 477 34.86 27.10 18.06
CA ALA A 477 34.75 28.00 16.93
C ALA A 477 35.93 28.97 16.92
N GLY A 478 36.55 29.16 15.76
CA GLY A 478 37.63 30.14 15.58
C GLY A 478 38.25 30.01 14.21
N GLY A 479 37.79 30.83 13.28
CA GLY A 479 38.26 30.85 11.90
C GLY A 479 39.74 31.19 11.76
N GLY A 480 40.32 30.73 10.66
CA GLY A 480 41.69 31.08 10.28
C GLY A 480 42.14 30.25 9.10
N ALA A 481 41.91 30.77 7.89
CA ALA A 481 42.51 30.26 6.67
C ALA A 481 44.04 30.25 6.81
N ALA A 482 44.68 29.11 6.55
CA ALA A 482 46.12 29.03 6.38
C ALA A 482 46.45 28.13 5.19
N GLN A 483 46.98 28.77 4.15
CA GLN A 483 47.43 28.20 2.90
C GLN A 483 48.47 27.11 3.10
N TYR A 484 48.25 25.98 2.42
CA TYR A 484 49.24 24.93 2.20
C TYR A 484 50.38 25.48 1.33
N HIS A 485 51.56 25.72 1.93
CA HIS A 485 52.79 25.90 1.17
C HIS A 485 53.49 24.55 1.04
N GLN A 486 53.43 23.96 -0.16
CA GLN A 486 54.31 22.86 -0.54
C GLN A 486 55.77 23.34 -0.51
N GLN A 487 56.62 22.67 0.25
CA GLN A 487 58.06 22.68 -0.02
C GLN A 487 58.53 21.26 -0.31
N ARG A 488 58.82 21.10 -1.60
CA ARG A 488 59.51 20.00 -2.24
C ARG A 488 60.99 20.17 -1.92
N THR A 489 61.60 19.25 -1.18
CA THR A 489 63.06 19.14 -1.15
C THR A 489 63.47 17.71 -1.44
N THR A 490 64.00 17.54 -2.65
CA THR A 490 64.77 16.40 -3.12
C THR A 490 66.05 16.26 -2.30
N ALA A 491 66.26 15.10 -1.68
CA ALA A 491 67.58 14.68 -1.23
C ALA A 491 67.72 13.16 -1.33
N THR A 492 68.44 12.74 -2.37
CA THR A 492 69.12 11.45 -2.47
C THR A 492 69.91 11.15 -1.20
N ARG A 493 69.81 9.94 -0.64
CA ARG A 493 70.88 9.42 0.22
C ARG A 493 71.00 7.90 0.18
N SER A 494 72.22 7.53 -0.19
CA SER A 494 72.78 6.21 -0.38
C SER A 494 72.80 5.36 0.87
N TYR A 495 72.77 4.05 0.62
CA TYR A 495 73.31 2.98 1.43
C TYR A 495 74.58 3.38 2.23
N LYS A 496 74.52 3.28 3.56
CA LYS A 496 75.67 2.92 4.41
C LYS A 496 75.18 2.11 5.61
N ASN A 497 75.55 0.83 5.63
CA ASN A 497 75.73 0.06 6.86
C ASN A 497 76.84 0.72 7.68
N ASN A 498 76.65 0.93 8.99
CA ASN A 498 77.32 0.15 10.05
C ASN A 498 77.07 0.73 11.47
N ARG A 499 77.06 -0.20 12.44
CA ARG A 499 77.37 -0.06 13.88
C ARG A 499 76.29 0.44 14.85
N ARG A 500 75.79 -0.54 15.62
CA ARG A 500 75.72 -0.59 17.10
C ARG A 500 75.75 0.76 17.81
N GLY A 501 74.57 1.26 18.10
CA GLY A 501 74.29 2.11 19.25
C GLY A 501 72.99 1.59 19.86
N ALA A 502 73.08 0.95 21.03
CA ALA A 502 71.93 0.68 21.86
C ALA A 502 71.36 2.02 22.31
N ALA A 503 70.45 2.59 21.52
CA ALA A 503 69.58 3.65 21.99
C ALA A 503 68.67 3.02 23.03
N SER A 504 68.77 3.51 24.25
CA SER A 504 67.85 3.23 25.35
C SER A 504 66.43 3.27 24.79
N SER A 505 65.81 2.08 24.67
CA SER A 505 64.38 1.94 24.41
C SER A 505 63.70 2.65 25.56
N SER A 506 63.29 3.88 25.33
CA SER A 506 62.52 4.61 26.30
C SER A 506 61.28 3.76 26.60
N ILE A 507 60.90 3.67 27.88
CA ILE A 507 59.75 2.90 28.40
C ILE A 507 58.39 3.35 27.77
N TRP A 508 58.42 4.32 26.86
CA TRP A 508 57.30 5.09 26.32
C TRP A 508 56.81 4.63 24.93
N ASP A 509 57.45 3.63 24.29
CA ASP A 509 57.09 3.13 22.94
C ASP A 509 56.38 1.76 22.95
N VAL A 510 55.40 1.56 23.84
CA VAL A 510 54.60 0.32 23.85
C VAL A 510 53.44 0.46 22.86
N THR A 511 53.64 -0.02 21.63
CA THR A 511 52.56 -0.20 20.65
C THR A 511 51.84 -1.53 20.88
N ILE A 512 50.52 -1.48 21.06
CA ILE A 512 49.67 -2.65 21.26
C ILE A 512 48.94 -2.96 19.96
N ARG A 513 49.06 -4.19 19.46
CA ARG A 513 48.44 -4.62 18.21
C ARG A 513 47.10 -5.31 18.45
N VAL A 514 46.08 -4.82 17.77
CA VAL A 514 44.72 -5.40 17.67
C VAL A 514 44.49 -5.79 16.20
N TYR A 515 43.59 -6.74 15.92
CA TYR A 515 43.16 -6.99 14.53
C TYR A 515 41.67 -6.73 14.36
N ILE A 516 41.31 -5.97 13.33
CA ILE A 516 39.92 -5.60 13.04
C ILE A 516 39.56 -5.84 11.58
N GLY A 517 38.28 -6.04 11.27
CA GLY A 517 37.85 -6.16 9.89
C GLY A 517 36.35 -6.00 9.69
N CYS A 518 35.97 -5.30 8.62
CA CYS A 518 34.60 -5.18 8.14
C CYS A 518 34.39 -6.16 6.98
N GLU A 519 33.48 -7.10 7.19
CA GLU A 519 33.19 -8.17 6.24
C GLU A 519 31.91 -7.91 5.46
N TYR A 520 32.04 -8.06 4.14
CA TYR A 520 30.95 -7.98 3.19
C TYR A 520 30.56 -9.37 2.69
N GLU A 521 29.27 -9.58 2.56
CA GLU A 521 28.66 -10.84 2.10
C GLU A 521 27.65 -10.55 1.00
N CYS A 522 27.73 -11.27 -0.12
CA CYS A 522 26.78 -11.13 -1.21
C CYS A 522 25.68 -12.20 -1.17
N PRO A 523 24.55 -12.03 -1.90
CA PRO A 523 23.46 -13.00 -1.95
C PRO A 523 23.85 -14.41 -2.43
N ARG A 524 25.03 -14.58 -3.05
CA ARG A 524 25.59 -15.88 -3.45
C ARG A 524 26.50 -16.52 -2.39
N GLY A 525 26.70 -15.87 -1.24
CA GLY A 525 27.53 -16.37 -0.14
C GLY A 525 29.01 -16.09 -0.28
N HIS A 526 29.43 -15.29 -1.28
CA HIS A 526 30.82 -14.84 -1.36
C HIS A 526 31.09 -13.76 -0.33
N ARG A 527 32.22 -13.88 0.37
CA ARG A 527 32.63 -13.05 1.48
C ARG A 527 34.01 -12.44 1.25
N PHE A 528 34.23 -11.23 1.75
CA PHE A 528 35.53 -10.54 1.68
C PHE A 528 35.61 -9.37 2.67
N MET A 529 36.83 -9.00 3.03
CA MET A 529 37.10 -7.89 3.95
C MET A 529 37.50 -6.60 3.21
N CYS A 530 37.11 -5.45 3.76
CA CYS A 530 37.56 -4.13 3.28
C CYS A 530 38.32 -3.35 4.36
N SER A 531 39.34 -2.59 3.97
CA SER A 531 40.14 -1.74 4.88
C SER A 531 39.77 -0.27 4.90
N SER A 532 38.99 0.17 3.92
CA SER A 532 38.39 1.50 3.84
C SER A 532 37.30 1.48 2.77
N PRO A 533 36.53 2.56 2.58
CA PRO A 533 35.51 2.63 1.54
C PRO A 533 36.09 2.22 0.18
N ASN A 534 35.40 1.27 -0.48
CA ASN A 534 35.77 0.73 -1.78
C ASN A 534 37.16 0.07 -1.88
N HIS A 535 37.81 -0.25 -0.76
CA HIS A 535 39.13 -0.88 -0.74
C HIS A 535 39.08 -2.28 -0.11
N VAL A 536 39.02 -3.29 -0.96
CA VAL A 536 39.05 -4.71 -0.58
C VAL A 536 40.47 -5.13 -0.18
N ILE A 537 40.62 -5.80 0.96
CA ILE A 537 41.91 -6.30 1.44
C ILE A 537 42.34 -7.46 0.56
N ARG A 538 43.47 -7.29 -0.14
CA ARG A 538 44.07 -8.33 -0.96
C ARG A 538 45.45 -8.67 -0.43
N VAL A 539 45.63 -9.92 -0.04
CA VAL A 539 46.89 -10.40 0.52
C VAL A 539 47.65 -11.23 -0.51
N GLY A 540 48.96 -10.97 -0.60
CA GLY A 540 49.86 -11.76 -1.44
C GLY A 540 50.19 -13.14 -0.85
N PRO A 541 51.08 -13.92 -1.47
CA PRO A 541 51.42 -15.28 -1.04
C PRO A 541 51.92 -15.37 0.41
N ASN A 542 52.50 -14.29 0.94
CA ASN A 542 53.11 -14.25 2.27
C ASN A 542 52.11 -14.00 3.41
N GLY A 543 50.82 -13.77 3.13
CA GLY A 543 49.83 -13.55 4.19
C GLY A 543 49.91 -12.20 4.90
N ILE A 544 50.69 -11.24 4.38
CA ILE A 544 50.92 -9.94 5.04
C ILE A 544 49.91 -8.89 4.54
N VAL A 545 49.08 -8.38 5.45
CA VAL A 545 48.24 -7.19 5.23
C VAL A 545 49.10 -5.93 5.36
N LYS A 546 49.04 -5.04 4.36
CA LYS A 546 49.80 -3.78 4.33
C LYS A 546 48.99 -2.58 4.83
N ASP A 547 47.67 -2.71 4.87
CA ASP A 547 46.75 -1.69 5.36
C ASP A 547 46.90 -1.48 6.87
N ASP A 548 46.61 -0.27 7.33
CA ASP A 548 46.60 0.13 8.74
C ASP A 548 45.15 0.31 9.22
N GLY A 549 44.80 -0.37 10.31
CA GLY A 549 43.48 -0.33 10.92
C GLY A 549 43.08 1.06 11.42
N ALA A 550 44.03 1.96 11.67
CA ALA A 550 43.73 3.35 12.03
C ALA A 550 42.92 4.09 10.95
N LYS A 551 43.06 3.72 9.68
CA LYS A 551 42.25 4.26 8.58
C LYS A 551 40.80 3.76 8.66
N LEU A 552 40.61 2.47 8.94
CA LEU A 552 39.28 1.85 9.06
C LEU A 552 38.49 2.49 10.21
N VAL A 553 39.13 2.66 11.37
CA VAL A 553 38.52 3.27 12.58
C VAL A 553 37.94 4.67 12.29
N ARG A 554 38.64 5.49 11.49
CA ARG A 554 38.29 6.89 11.22
C ARG A 554 37.41 7.10 9.99
N SER A 555 37.02 6.02 9.30
CA SER A 555 36.27 6.11 8.04
C SER A 555 34.86 5.56 8.21
N ASP A 556 33.86 6.26 7.66
CA ASP A 556 32.54 5.68 7.45
C ASP A 556 32.66 4.60 6.38
N MET A 557 32.15 3.40 6.64
CA MET A 557 32.23 2.28 5.71
C MET A 557 30.93 2.16 4.92
N PRO A 558 30.96 1.93 3.60
CA PRO A 558 29.73 1.77 2.84
C PRO A 558 29.00 0.50 3.29
N LEU A 559 27.69 0.57 3.51
CA LEU A 559 26.88 -0.61 3.83
C LEU A 559 26.87 -1.60 2.66
N TYR A 560 26.98 -1.10 1.42
CA TYR A 560 26.97 -1.92 0.21
C TYR A 560 28.23 -1.69 -0.64
N THR A 561 28.81 -2.77 -1.15
CA THR A 561 29.99 -2.71 -2.02
C THR A 561 29.89 -3.78 -3.14
N PRO A 562 30.41 -3.54 -4.34
CA PRO A 562 30.34 -4.52 -5.42
C PRO A 562 31.13 -5.81 -5.10
N CYS A 563 30.49 -6.96 -5.26
CA CYS A 563 31.16 -8.26 -5.20
C CYS A 563 31.95 -8.55 -6.49
N SER A 564 33.12 -9.18 -6.36
CA SER A 564 33.89 -9.72 -7.51
C SER A 564 33.31 -11.03 -8.08
N CYS A 565 32.05 -11.33 -7.78
CA CYS A 565 31.27 -12.45 -8.30
C CYS A 565 31.21 -12.39 -9.84
N ARG A 566 31.04 -13.54 -10.52
CA ARG A 566 30.72 -13.53 -11.97
C ARG A 566 29.52 -12.62 -12.24
N ILE A 567 29.69 -11.64 -13.11
CA ILE A 567 28.64 -10.70 -13.53
C ILE A 567 27.43 -11.52 -14.00
N LEU A 568 26.23 -11.06 -13.66
CA LEU A 568 25.00 -11.70 -14.14
C LEU A 568 24.99 -11.71 -15.67
N SER A 569 24.27 -12.66 -16.29
CA SER A 569 24.10 -12.70 -17.75
C SER A 569 23.53 -11.39 -18.32
N THR A 570 22.86 -10.60 -17.48
CA THR A 570 22.32 -9.27 -17.75
C THR A 570 23.35 -8.14 -17.73
N GLY A 571 24.61 -8.42 -17.39
CA GLY A 571 25.66 -7.40 -17.19
C GLY A 571 25.61 -6.69 -15.83
N ALA A 572 24.60 -6.98 -14.99
CA ALA A 572 24.44 -6.34 -13.68
C ALA A 572 25.45 -6.85 -12.65
N ARG A 573 25.98 -5.90 -11.84
CA ARG A 573 26.86 -6.19 -10.69
C ARG A 573 26.08 -6.82 -9.54
N VAL A 574 26.69 -7.79 -8.88
CA VAL A 574 26.18 -8.33 -7.61
C VAL A 574 26.71 -7.48 -6.48
N TRP A 575 25.83 -6.97 -5.64
CA TRP A 575 26.19 -6.16 -4.47
C TRP A 575 26.32 -7.05 -3.23
N ALA A 576 27.32 -6.75 -2.41
CA ALA A 576 27.53 -7.36 -1.10
C ALA A 576 27.18 -6.33 0.00
N GLN A 577 26.61 -6.80 1.09
CA GLN A 577 26.27 -5.98 2.26
C GLN A 577 27.31 -6.20 3.35
N LEU A 578 27.68 -5.16 4.10
CA LEU A 578 28.48 -5.28 5.30
C LEU A 578 27.65 -6.05 6.33
N MET A 579 28.01 -7.31 6.56
CA MET A 579 27.24 -8.21 7.41
C MET A 579 27.89 -8.45 8.75
N ARG A 580 29.23 -8.38 8.86
CA ARG A 580 29.95 -8.69 10.11
C ARG A 580 31.16 -7.77 10.36
N ALA A 581 31.43 -7.47 11.63
CA ALA A 581 32.64 -6.80 12.09
C ALA A 581 33.39 -7.72 13.06
N PHE A 582 34.68 -7.94 12.81
CA PHE A 582 35.55 -8.80 13.60
C PHE A 582 36.53 -7.97 14.43
N VAL A 583 36.77 -8.39 15.67
CA VAL A 583 37.79 -7.83 16.55
C VAL A 583 38.56 -8.95 17.24
N VAL A 584 39.88 -8.95 17.11
CA VAL A 584 40.79 -9.79 17.90
C VAL A 584 41.39 -8.91 18.99
N THR A 585 40.93 -9.10 20.23
CA THR A 585 41.31 -8.27 21.36
C THR A 585 42.71 -8.62 21.87
N PRO A 586 43.44 -7.65 22.45
CA PRO A 586 44.81 -7.88 22.91
C PRO A 586 44.85 -8.73 24.19
N SER A 587 46.05 -9.17 24.56
CA SER A 587 46.28 -9.91 25.81
C SER A 587 45.79 -9.13 27.03
N SER A 588 45.38 -9.85 28.06
CA SER A 588 44.92 -9.27 29.31
C SER A 588 45.93 -8.41 30.03
N SER A 589 47.22 -8.67 29.80
CA SER A 589 48.35 -7.89 30.32
C SER A 589 48.45 -6.47 29.75
N THR A 590 47.68 -6.14 28.71
CA THR A 590 47.72 -4.81 28.08
C THR A 590 46.81 -3.80 28.80
N PRO A 591 47.18 -2.50 28.83
CA PRO A 591 46.40 -1.46 29.52
C PRO A 591 45.16 -0.98 28.76
N ILE A 592 44.82 -1.57 27.61
CA ILE A 592 43.71 -1.10 26.77
C ILE A 592 42.59 -2.14 26.71
N GLN A 593 41.38 -1.65 26.47
CA GLN A 593 40.20 -2.46 26.18
C GLN A 593 39.59 -2.03 24.85
N CYS A 594 39.24 -2.99 24.00
CA CYS A 594 38.55 -2.73 22.73
C CYS A 594 37.07 -2.48 22.98
N VAL A 595 36.50 -1.54 22.22
CA VAL A 595 35.12 -1.09 22.38
C VAL A 595 34.43 -1.06 20.99
N LEU A 596 33.16 -1.45 20.94
CA LEU A 596 32.33 -1.34 19.74
C LEU A 596 31.22 -0.30 19.92
N HIS A 597 30.99 0.50 18.88
CA HIS A 597 29.88 1.46 18.80
C HIS A 597 29.16 1.38 17.45
N PRO A 598 28.32 0.35 17.23
CA PRO A 598 27.70 0.13 15.94
C PRO A 598 26.55 1.11 15.66
N GLN A 599 26.68 1.84 14.55
CA GLN A 599 25.65 2.73 14.01
C GLN A 599 25.57 2.58 12.48
N VAL A 600 24.37 2.49 11.94
CA VAL A 600 24.14 2.26 10.50
C VAL A 600 23.06 3.17 9.95
N VAL A 601 23.31 3.75 8.79
CA VAL A 601 22.39 4.56 8.00
C VAL A 601 22.12 3.81 6.68
N PRO A 602 21.02 3.05 6.56
CA PRO A 602 20.83 2.10 5.46
C PRO A 602 20.29 2.70 4.16
N ALA A 603 19.69 3.90 4.18
CA ALA A 603 19.02 4.51 3.01
C ALA A 603 19.32 6.01 2.81
N GLY A 604 20.52 6.46 3.17
CA GLY A 604 20.98 7.85 2.98
C GLY A 604 20.69 8.79 4.15
N PRO A 605 21.00 10.09 4.05
CA PRO A 605 21.09 11.01 5.20
C PRO A 605 19.76 11.32 5.88
N ASN A 606 18.62 11.11 5.19
CA ASN A 606 17.29 11.25 5.78
C ASN A 606 16.77 9.94 6.38
N SER A 607 17.52 8.84 6.26
CA SER A 607 17.20 7.57 6.91
C SER A 607 17.51 7.66 8.40
N PRO A 608 16.69 7.06 9.27
CA PRO A 608 17.04 6.94 10.67
C PRO A 608 18.36 6.17 10.85
N THR A 609 19.07 6.51 11.92
CA THR A 609 20.30 5.79 12.30
C THR A 609 19.93 4.59 13.16
N PHE A 610 20.32 3.39 12.74
CA PHE A 610 20.07 2.13 13.40
C PHE A 610 21.23 1.75 14.30
N PHE A 611 20.91 1.24 15.49
CA PHE A 611 21.86 0.79 16.49
C PHE A 611 21.25 -0.37 17.30
N PRO A 612 22.06 -1.22 17.96
CA PRO A 612 21.52 -2.21 18.89
C PRO A 612 20.75 -1.55 20.03
N SER A 613 19.88 -2.30 20.69
CA SER A 613 19.11 -1.84 21.85
C SER A 613 19.96 -1.55 23.11
N TYR A 614 21.28 -1.51 22.95
CA TYR A 614 22.27 -1.12 23.94
C TYR A 614 23.01 0.12 23.42
N THR A 615 22.74 1.27 24.04
CA THR A 615 23.25 2.58 23.57
C THR A 615 24.62 2.93 24.14
N GLN A 616 25.06 2.25 25.20
CA GLN A 616 26.40 2.42 25.76
C GLN A 616 27.46 1.74 24.87
N PRO A 617 28.72 2.21 24.89
CA PRO A 617 29.80 1.53 24.19
C PRO A 617 29.98 0.10 24.70
N ILE A 618 30.14 -0.86 23.77
CA ILE A 618 30.22 -2.29 24.14
C ILE A 618 31.68 -2.66 24.39
N HIS A 619 32.03 -2.88 25.65
CA HIS A 619 33.37 -3.26 26.08
C HIS A 619 33.63 -4.75 25.84
N LEU A 620 34.64 -5.08 25.04
CA LEU A 620 34.98 -6.46 24.71
C LEU A 620 35.93 -7.06 25.73
N THR A 621 35.78 -8.36 25.99
CA THR A 621 36.72 -9.09 26.85
C THR A 621 38.08 -9.22 26.17
N GLU A 622 39.12 -9.39 26.97
CA GLU A 622 40.49 -9.53 26.51
C GLU A 622 40.76 -10.93 25.91
N ASP A 623 41.88 -11.08 25.22
CA ASP A 623 42.39 -12.35 24.66
C ASP A 623 41.36 -13.18 23.89
N SER A 624 40.49 -12.52 23.11
CA SER A 624 39.36 -13.16 22.44
C SER A 624 39.10 -12.64 21.03
N ILE A 625 38.34 -13.43 20.26
CA ILE A 625 37.85 -13.05 18.93
C ILE A 625 36.35 -12.78 19.03
N TRP A 626 35.95 -11.55 18.78
CA TRP A 626 34.56 -11.11 18.77
C TRP A 626 34.06 -10.87 17.36
N VAL A 627 32.80 -11.21 17.11
CA VAL A 627 32.10 -11.00 15.84
C VAL A 627 30.77 -10.32 16.14
N LEU A 628 30.61 -9.10 15.62
CA LEU A 628 29.31 -8.43 15.55
C LEU A 628 28.69 -8.72 14.19
N ARG A 629 27.46 -9.24 14.17
CA ARG A 629 26.63 -9.40 12.98
C ARG A 629 25.59 -8.29 12.92
N PHE A 630 25.59 -7.58 11.79
CA PHE A 630 24.64 -6.52 11.45
C PHE A 630 23.32 -7.11 10.94
N PRO A 631 22.19 -6.39 11.05
CA PRO A 631 20.93 -6.81 10.47
C PRO A 631 21.05 -7.11 8.97
N PHE A 632 20.32 -8.13 8.51
CA PHE A 632 20.19 -8.46 7.09
C PHE A 632 19.22 -7.49 6.40
N ILE A 633 18.07 -7.23 7.01
CA ILE A 633 17.06 -6.26 6.57
C ILE A 633 16.98 -5.11 7.58
N TYR A 634 16.86 -3.88 7.10
CA TYR A 634 16.55 -2.71 7.94
C TYR A 634 15.09 -2.30 7.73
N HIS A 635 14.40 -1.91 8.81
CA HIS A 635 12.98 -1.55 8.80
C HIS A 635 12.77 -0.37 9.76
N ASP A 636 12.19 0.73 9.27
CA ASP A 636 12.02 1.99 10.04
C ASP A 636 10.76 2.04 10.92
N GLY A 637 9.96 0.96 10.89
CA GLY A 637 8.69 0.84 11.60
C GLY A 637 7.49 0.93 10.68
N GLU A 638 7.62 1.60 9.53
CA GLU A 638 6.57 1.70 8.52
C GLU A 638 6.83 0.79 7.32
N LYS A 639 8.10 0.70 6.88
CA LYS A 639 8.47 -0.05 5.68
C LYS A 639 9.89 -0.62 5.74
N PRO A 640 10.18 -1.69 4.98
CA PRO A 640 11.54 -2.13 4.76
C PRO A 640 12.33 -1.09 3.96
N LEU A 641 13.57 -0.85 4.40
CA LEU A 641 14.53 0.01 3.72
C LEU A 641 15.32 -0.82 2.71
N TYR A 642 14.80 -0.87 1.48
CA TYR A 642 15.44 -1.60 0.40
C TYR A 642 16.78 -0.99 0.00
N ARG A 643 17.72 -1.84 -0.39
CA ARG A 643 18.98 -1.42 -1.00
C ARG A 643 18.69 -0.55 -2.24
N PRO A 644 19.24 0.68 -2.31
CA PRO A 644 19.08 1.53 -3.49
C PRO A 644 19.63 0.88 -4.77
N GLN A 645 19.06 1.26 -5.93
CA GLN A 645 19.48 0.72 -7.23
C GLN A 645 20.53 1.59 -7.93
N ASN A 646 20.58 2.89 -7.60
CA ASN A 646 21.52 3.88 -8.10
C ASN A 646 22.79 3.95 -7.23
N GLU A 647 23.94 4.16 -7.86
CA GLU A 647 25.24 4.21 -7.18
C GLU A 647 25.38 5.42 -6.23
N ASP A 648 24.73 6.55 -6.55
CA ASP A 648 24.78 7.76 -5.72
C ASP A 648 24.11 7.57 -4.35
N ASP A 649 22.94 6.94 -4.30
CA ASP A 649 22.26 6.66 -3.03
C ASP A 649 22.97 5.53 -2.26
N LEU A 650 23.55 4.55 -2.96
CA LEU A 650 24.37 3.51 -2.35
C LEU A 650 25.59 4.08 -1.61
N ALA A 651 26.18 5.17 -2.12
CA ALA A 651 27.30 5.85 -1.46
C ALA A 651 26.88 6.54 -0.15
N GLN A 652 25.58 6.76 0.06
CA GLN A 652 25.03 7.35 1.28
C GLN A 652 24.56 6.29 2.29
N CYS A 653 24.54 5.01 1.91
CA CYS A 653 24.29 3.90 2.83
C CYS A 653 25.59 3.59 3.59
N LEU A 654 25.65 3.88 4.89
CA LEU A 654 26.90 3.87 5.67
C LEU A 654 26.77 3.10 6.97
N VAL A 655 27.83 2.40 7.35
CA VAL A 655 28.16 2.06 8.74
C VAL A 655 29.09 3.16 9.23
N LEU A 656 28.66 3.89 10.24
CA LEU A 656 29.38 5.09 10.67
C LEU A 656 30.75 4.75 11.26
N ARG A 657 31.68 5.69 11.14
CA ARG A 657 33.00 5.66 11.78
C ARG A 657 32.87 5.51 13.29
N ASP A 658 33.99 5.26 13.95
CA ASP A 658 34.04 4.98 15.39
C ASP A 658 33.33 3.67 15.80
N LEU A 659 32.93 2.84 14.83
CA LEU A 659 32.49 1.46 15.05
C LEU A 659 33.48 0.69 15.94
N PHE A 660 34.78 0.88 15.73
CA PHE A 660 35.86 0.33 16.55
C PHE A 660 36.51 1.47 17.32
N SER A 661 36.64 1.32 18.64
CA SER A 661 37.36 2.25 19.50
C SER A 661 38.10 1.49 20.61
N TRP A 662 38.85 2.21 21.46
CA TRP A 662 39.52 1.63 22.62
C TRP A 662 39.52 2.62 23.78
N THR A 663 39.60 2.08 24.99
CA THR A 663 39.75 2.85 26.24
C THR A 663 40.91 2.30 27.06
N ASN A 664 41.50 3.12 27.93
CA ASN A 664 42.40 2.61 28.95
C ASN A 664 41.59 1.84 30.00
N LYS A 665 42.12 0.72 30.48
CA LYS A 665 41.57 0.02 31.63
C LYS A 665 41.79 0.89 32.87
N SER A 666 40.72 1.06 33.65
CA SER A 666 40.72 1.78 34.93
C SER A 666 41.52 1.05 35.99
#